data_AF-A0AAN7HB08-F1
#
_entry.id   AF-A0AAN7HB08-F1
#
_cell.length_a   1.000
_cell.length_b   1.000
_cell.length_c   1.000
_cell.angle_alpha   90.00
_cell.angle_beta   90.00
_cell.angle_gamma   90.00
#
_symmetry.space_group_name_H-M   'P 1'
#
loop_
_entity.id
_entity.type
_entity.pdbx_description
1 polymer ?
#
loop_
_entity_poly.entity_id
_entity_poly.type
_entity_poly.pdbx_seq_one_letter_code
_entity_poly.pdbx_strand_id
1 'polypeptide(L)'
;MNFQSRSTSLSTLSTPQAVRRPSVSSRLSSAVSIAERGENQDGGGIAAQHQIEEEIAKIKRYEDFTTIDWVQDAAREQLRRKARRKRQAGLYGAGQFDWRQRIWEAYDAAQGWIVVTIIGAAIGLNAAFLSIITEWLSDIKLGYCTTRFYLNEDFCCWGDDNGCADWHRWTGLEPINYIVYIIFATLFALTAATLVKSYAPYAAGSGISEIKCIIAGFVMKGFLGFWTLVIKSLALPLAIASGLSVGKEGPSVHYAVCTGNVISRLFDKYRRNASKTREVLSACAAAGVAVAFGSPIGGVLFSLEEMSSYFPLKTLWRSYFCALVATAVLAAMNPFRTGQLVMFQVKYDRSWHFFEVLFYIIIGVFGGLYGAFVMKWNLRAQTFRKKYLSNYAVLEATLLAVATAIVCYPNAFLRIEMTESMKVLFRECEGAEDYHGLCEPEHRFRNTVSLILATLIRIFFVIISYGCKVPAGIFVPSMAIGASFGRTVGIIVQVIHEANPESVFFSSCAPDVPCITPGTYAFLGAAAALSGIMHIYVSVVVIMFELTGALTYILPTMIVVGVTKAVSELFGKGGIADRMIWFSGMPYLDNKEEHNFGVPVSHAMISDVVSIPSNGMTLQTVERLLTKDNYQGFPIVEDETSKILLGYIGRTELRYAVDRAKRERTLSPLAKCTFAPSRNSDTTATTTAATTPIISSSSSFPSTPLDYASSASTTIDFTPYIDTTSLTVHPRLPLETVMELFRKIGPRVILIEHRGRLTGLVTVKDCLKYQFKAEAAEHQHSHPHEEDQRRMEEEGQERVWEMIKAAAGWVSDAVGRREAEGMSGRERLRSGNGSAHGHGHAGILDGTEEVGDEDGGLELASRPKTFTMAVGIIENSLPNCQTALACRINVDNNRFDDLVLALKDALGPCSGLTSDDVDVKHLTRLMREYDSDPREWSKYAMGDESRGYTRNLVDEGNGKSNLLVLVWSPGKGSPIHDHGNAHCLMKILRGNLTETRYAFPEGAAEAPMRVISERVHKENEVAYMADELGVHRVWNQGSDFAVSLHLYTPPNVAKGGCHIFNPETGKKSHIRNCGYYSAYGKKL
;
A
#
# COMPACT_ATOMS: atom_id res chain seq x y z
N MET A 1 2.83 -82.49 9.04
CA MET A 1 3.72 -82.60 10.22
C MET A 1 4.36 -81.24 10.49
N ASN A 2 5.07 -81.09 11.61
CA ASN A 2 5.89 -79.93 12.02
C ASN A 2 6.75 -79.38 10.85
N PHE A 3 7.12 -78.10 10.78
CA PHE A 3 7.98 -77.44 11.79
C PHE A 3 7.80 -75.91 11.94
N GLN A 4 8.37 -75.40 13.03
CA GLN A 4 8.34 -73.99 13.46
C GLN A 4 9.35 -73.11 12.70
N SER A 5 9.08 -71.81 12.65
CA SER A 5 10.01 -70.79 12.16
C SER A 5 10.97 -70.27 13.25
N ARG A 6 12.18 -69.90 12.83
CA ARG A 6 13.20 -69.13 13.54
C ARG A 6 13.88 -68.24 12.48
N SER A 7 13.85 -66.90 12.59
CA SER A 7 14.80 -66.05 13.34
C SER A 7 16.25 -66.20 12.85
N THR A 8 16.99 -65.17 12.42
CA THR A 8 16.88 -63.69 12.47
C THR A 8 17.41 -63.09 11.14
N SER A 9 17.52 -61.79 10.84
CA SER A 9 17.62 -60.55 11.64
C SER A 9 17.38 -59.29 10.78
N LEU A 10 16.84 -58.21 11.36
CA LEU A 10 17.16 -56.84 10.92
C LEU A 10 16.97 -55.83 12.08
N SER A 11 17.61 -54.66 11.99
CA SER A 11 17.81 -53.72 13.09
C SER A 11 16.63 -52.78 13.36
N THR A 12 16.51 -52.35 14.62
CA THR A 12 15.49 -51.42 15.12
C THR A 12 15.68 -49.99 14.60
N LEU A 13 14.58 -49.35 14.18
CA LEU A 13 14.53 -47.93 13.84
C LEU A 13 13.43 -47.25 14.70
N SER A 14 13.78 -46.15 15.37
CA SER A 14 12.94 -45.53 16.40
C SER A 14 11.87 -44.59 15.84
N THR A 15 10.61 -44.83 16.20
CA THR A 15 9.48 -43.94 15.86
C THR A 15 9.50 -42.64 16.70
N PRO A 16 9.43 -41.44 16.08
CA PRO A 16 9.26 -40.20 16.81
C PRO A 16 7.83 -40.08 17.38
N GLN A 17 7.70 -39.67 18.64
CA GLN A 17 6.39 -39.32 19.22
C GLN A 17 5.93 -37.93 18.75
N ALA A 18 4.66 -37.81 18.35
CA ALA A 18 4.09 -36.55 17.89
C ALA A 18 3.76 -35.61 19.07
N VAL A 19 4.69 -34.71 19.41
CA VAL A 19 4.46 -33.66 20.41
C VAL A 19 3.42 -32.65 19.88
N ARG A 20 2.20 -32.68 20.43
CA ARG A 20 1.17 -31.67 20.15
C ARG A 20 1.67 -30.28 20.60
N ARG A 21 1.93 -29.40 19.64
CA ARG A 21 2.20 -27.98 19.91
C ARG A 21 0.92 -27.31 20.46
N PRO A 22 0.98 -26.57 21.58
CA PRO A 22 -0.16 -25.79 22.08
C PRO A 22 -0.43 -24.59 21.16
N SER A 23 -1.71 -24.20 21.06
CA SER A 23 -2.21 -23.17 20.13
C SER A 23 -1.77 -21.75 20.51
N VAL A 24 -1.75 -20.84 19.52
CA VAL A 24 -1.25 -19.46 19.68
C VAL A 24 -1.95 -18.71 20.84
N SER A 25 -3.28 -18.82 20.94
CA SER A 25 -4.09 -18.27 22.03
C SER A 25 -3.60 -18.65 23.44
N SER A 26 -3.16 -19.91 23.63
CA SER A 26 -2.66 -20.39 24.93
C SER A 26 -1.26 -19.85 25.30
N ARG A 27 -0.53 -19.28 24.33
CA ARG A 27 0.80 -18.66 24.54
C ARG A 27 0.68 -17.17 24.84
N LEU A 28 -0.21 -16.50 24.12
CA LEU A 28 -0.55 -15.08 24.35
C LEU A 28 -1.07 -14.86 25.78
N SER A 29 -1.98 -15.71 26.26
CA SER A 29 -2.50 -15.63 27.63
C SER A 29 -1.42 -15.82 28.71
N SER A 30 -0.47 -16.75 28.51
CA SER A 30 0.67 -16.88 29.42
C SER A 30 1.63 -15.68 29.38
N ALA A 31 1.90 -15.12 28.20
CA ALA A 31 2.80 -13.97 28.05
C ALA A 31 2.23 -12.70 28.71
N VAL A 32 0.93 -12.42 28.52
CA VAL A 32 0.24 -11.30 29.17
C VAL A 32 0.25 -11.46 30.71
N SER A 33 -0.02 -12.67 31.21
CA SER A 33 0.03 -12.94 32.66
C SER A 33 1.44 -12.84 33.28
N ILE A 34 2.50 -12.84 32.48
CA ILE A 34 3.87 -12.58 32.94
C ILE A 34 4.18 -11.09 32.87
N ALA A 35 3.70 -10.36 31.85
CA ALA A 35 3.84 -8.91 31.76
C ALA A 35 3.16 -8.14 32.91
N GLU A 36 2.12 -8.72 33.54
CA GLU A 36 1.51 -8.20 34.77
C GLU A 36 2.31 -8.52 36.06
N ARG A 37 3.34 -9.37 35.98
CA ARG A 37 4.24 -9.71 37.10
C ARG A 37 5.62 -9.10 36.89
N GLY A 38 5.79 -7.87 37.36
CA GLY A 38 7.09 -7.19 37.39
C GLY A 38 8.08 -7.83 38.36
N GLU A 39 8.79 -8.87 37.92
CA GLU A 39 9.98 -9.38 38.61
C GLU A 39 11.23 -8.59 38.19
N ASN A 40 11.77 -7.78 39.10
CA ASN A 40 13.01 -7.04 38.85
C ASN A 40 14.20 -8.00 38.75
N GLN A 41 14.93 -7.96 37.63
CA GLN A 41 16.29 -8.48 37.53
C GLN A 41 17.26 -7.36 37.14
N ASP A 42 17.97 -6.82 38.13
CA ASP A 42 18.97 -5.76 37.93
C ASP A 42 20.21 -6.31 37.21
N GLY A 43 20.30 -6.02 35.90
CA GLY A 43 21.45 -6.41 35.07
C GLY A 43 21.46 -5.90 33.63
N GLY A 44 20.33 -5.43 33.08
CA GLY A 44 20.20 -5.08 31.66
C GLY A 44 20.36 -3.61 31.26
N GLY A 45 20.76 -2.72 32.18
CA GLY A 45 20.52 -1.27 32.09
C GLY A 45 20.92 -0.57 30.78
N ILE A 46 22.08 -0.90 30.18
CA ILE A 46 22.56 -0.24 28.95
C ILE A 46 21.79 -0.75 27.71
N ALA A 47 21.50 -2.06 27.63
CA ALA A 47 20.77 -2.64 26.51
C ALA A 47 19.30 -2.18 26.51
N ALA A 48 18.66 -2.19 27.68
CA ALA A 48 17.30 -1.70 27.85
C ALA A 48 17.18 -0.20 27.51
N GLN A 49 18.12 0.63 27.96
CA GLN A 49 18.13 2.07 27.63
C GLN A 49 18.28 2.31 26.12
N HIS A 50 19.17 1.57 25.43
CA HIS A 50 19.33 1.70 23.97
C HIS A 50 18.08 1.21 23.21
N GLN A 51 17.44 0.12 23.65
CA GLN A 51 16.17 -0.35 23.07
C GLN A 51 15.06 0.70 23.24
N ILE A 52 14.93 1.28 24.43
CA ILE A 52 13.97 2.36 24.73
C ILE A 52 14.25 3.60 23.88
N GLU A 53 15.51 4.01 23.70
CA GLU A 53 15.87 5.15 22.84
C GLU A 53 15.59 4.88 21.35
N GLU A 54 15.81 3.65 20.86
CA GLU A 54 15.46 3.27 19.49
C GLU A 54 13.93 3.18 19.28
N GLU A 55 13.18 2.68 20.26
CA GLU A 55 11.71 2.70 20.25
C GLU A 55 11.17 4.12 20.26
N ILE A 56 11.69 5.01 21.12
CA ILE A 56 11.31 6.43 21.14
C ILE A 56 11.64 7.10 19.79
N ALA A 57 12.78 6.78 19.17
CA ALA A 57 13.14 7.30 17.85
C ALA A 57 12.21 6.79 16.73
N LYS A 58 11.75 5.52 16.79
CA LYS A 58 10.73 4.96 15.90
C LYS A 58 9.38 5.67 16.11
N ILE A 59 8.90 5.74 17.35
CA ILE A 59 7.65 6.39 17.74
C ILE A 59 7.62 7.85 17.24
N LYS A 60 8.67 8.62 17.52
CA LYS A 60 8.78 10.02 17.08
C LYS A 60 8.71 10.18 15.56
N ARG A 61 9.35 9.29 14.79
CA ARG A 61 9.27 9.31 13.32
C ARG A 61 7.84 9.16 12.81
N TYR A 62 6.99 8.38 13.47
CA TYR A 62 5.59 8.26 13.07
C TYR A 62 4.78 9.54 13.33
N GLU A 63 5.18 10.39 14.28
CA GLU A 63 4.47 11.64 14.60
C GLU A 63 4.56 12.67 13.46
N ASP A 64 5.70 12.77 12.78
CA ASP A 64 5.97 13.73 11.69
C ASP A 64 5.01 13.63 10.48
N PHE A 65 4.41 12.46 10.24
CA PHE A 65 3.51 12.21 9.11
C PHE A 65 2.08 12.70 9.39
N THR A 66 1.49 13.46 8.46
CA THR A 66 0.06 13.85 8.54
C THR A 66 -0.84 12.92 7.75
N THR A 67 -1.79 12.29 8.44
CA THR A 67 -2.83 11.40 7.89
C THR A 67 -3.99 12.15 7.23
N ILE A 68 -4.38 11.75 6.03
CA ILE A 68 -5.59 12.23 5.34
C ILE A 68 -6.85 11.59 5.93
N ASP A 69 -7.95 12.36 6.03
CA ASP A 69 -9.29 11.80 6.25
C ASP A 69 -10.02 11.63 4.91
N TRP A 70 -10.22 10.38 4.48
CA TRP A 70 -10.86 10.08 3.20
C TRP A 70 -12.40 10.16 3.29
N VAL A 71 -12.98 9.98 4.48
CA VAL A 71 -14.43 10.02 4.72
C VAL A 71 -14.95 11.45 4.64
N GLN A 72 -14.30 12.38 5.34
CA GLN A 72 -14.69 13.79 5.35
C GLN A 72 -14.53 14.42 3.95
N ASP A 73 -13.48 14.08 3.20
CA ASP A 73 -13.32 14.56 1.83
C ASP A 73 -14.35 13.98 0.85
N ALA A 74 -14.78 12.73 1.06
CA ALA A 74 -15.91 12.14 0.32
C ALA A 74 -17.25 12.81 0.68
N ALA A 75 -17.51 13.07 1.97
CA ALA A 75 -18.71 13.77 2.44
C ALA A 75 -18.78 15.21 1.92
N ARG A 76 -17.69 15.98 2.01
CA ARG A 76 -17.54 17.33 1.44
C ARG A 76 -17.81 17.33 -0.07
N GLU A 77 -17.33 16.34 -0.81
CA GLU A 77 -17.59 16.17 -2.26
C GLU A 77 -19.07 15.84 -2.55
N GLN A 78 -19.71 14.97 -1.75
CA GLN A 78 -21.16 14.69 -1.89
C GLN A 78 -22.01 15.94 -1.63
N LEU A 79 -21.70 16.71 -0.57
CA LEU A 79 -22.38 17.96 -0.26
C LEU A 79 -22.21 18.99 -1.39
N ARG A 80 -21.00 19.16 -1.94
CA ARG A 80 -20.75 20.01 -3.13
C ARG A 80 -21.60 19.58 -4.33
N ARG A 81 -21.74 18.27 -4.58
CA ARG A 81 -22.61 17.74 -5.65
C ARG A 81 -24.10 17.99 -5.39
N LYS A 82 -24.57 17.81 -4.15
CA LYS A 82 -25.97 18.08 -3.73
C LYS A 82 -26.32 19.56 -3.87
N ALA A 83 -25.42 20.46 -3.47
CA ALA A 83 -25.58 21.91 -3.64
C ALA A 83 -25.64 22.32 -5.12
N ARG A 84 -24.72 21.79 -5.97
CA ARG A 84 -24.75 22.01 -7.42
C ARG A 84 -26.07 21.53 -8.06
N ARG A 85 -26.55 20.33 -7.71
CA ARG A 85 -27.85 19.81 -8.16
C ARG A 85 -29.02 20.70 -7.74
N LYS A 86 -29.06 21.22 -6.50
CA LYS A 86 -30.12 22.15 -6.06
C LYS A 86 -30.06 23.48 -6.84
N ARG A 87 -28.86 23.99 -7.15
CA ARG A 87 -28.69 25.20 -7.98
C ARG A 87 -29.15 24.98 -9.43
N GLN A 88 -28.81 23.83 -10.04
CA GLN A 88 -29.29 23.48 -11.38
C GLN A 88 -30.82 23.33 -11.41
N ALA A 89 -31.42 22.61 -10.44
CA ALA A 89 -32.88 22.47 -10.36
C ALA A 89 -33.61 23.83 -10.28
N GLY A 90 -33.03 24.81 -9.57
CA GLY A 90 -33.55 26.19 -9.54
C GLY A 90 -33.48 26.91 -10.89
N LEU A 91 -32.43 26.70 -11.68
CA LEU A 91 -32.31 27.31 -13.02
C LEU A 91 -33.18 26.61 -14.08
N TYR A 92 -33.37 25.29 -14.00
CA TYR A 92 -34.27 24.57 -14.92
C TYR A 92 -35.73 25.05 -14.81
N GLY A 93 -36.14 25.56 -13.64
CA GLY A 93 -37.44 26.22 -13.45
C GLY A 93 -37.50 27.69 -13.90
N ALA A 94 -36.38 28.31 -14.28
CA ALA A 94 -36.26 29.74 -14.58
C ALA A 94 -36.08 30.07 -16.08
N GLY A 95 -36.01 29.06 -16.96
CA GLY A 95 -36.00 29.21 -18.42
C GLY A 95 -34.72 29.79 -19.06
N GLN A 96 -33.89 30.52 -18.32
CA GLN A 96 -32.65 31.12 -18.84
C GLN A 96 -31.52 30.09 -19.04
N PHE A 97 -31.43 29.54 -20.25
CA PHE A 97 -30.27 28.76 -20.70
C PHE A 97 -29.14 29.67 -21.23
N ASP A 98 -28.22 30.10 -20.37
CA ASP A 98 -26.97 30.71 -20.82
C ASP A 98 -26.01 29.65 -21.41
N TRP A 99 -25.60 29.85 -22.66
CA TRP A 99 -24.62 29.01 -23.35
C TRP A 99 -23.27 28.96 -22.62
N ARG A 100 -22.89 30.05 -21.93
CA ARG A 100 -21.67 30.12 -21.12
C ARG A 100 -21.69 29.12 -19.97
N GLN A 101 -22.86 28.87 -19.37
CA GLN A 101 -22.99 27.87 -18.31
C GLN A 101 -22.82 26.45 -18.86
N ARG A 102 -23.39 26.13 -20.05
CA ARG A 102 -23.14 24.82 -20.68
C ARG A 102 -21.66 24.58 -20.97
N ILE A 103 -20.93 25.61 -21.42
CA ILE A 103 -19.48 25.53 -21.61
C ILE A 103 -18.77 25.33 -20.26
N TRP A 104 -19.16 26.02 -19.19
CA TRP A 104 -18.59 25.84 -17.86
C TRP A 104 -18.85 24.45 -17.27
N GLU A 105 -20.04 23.88 -17.49
CA GLU A 105 -20.40 22.53 -17.06
C GLU A 105 -19.64 21.46 -17.87
N ALA A 106 -19.52 21.63 -19.19
CA ALA A 106 -18.69 20.79 -20.04
C ALA A 106 -17.20 20.87 -19.66
N TYR A 107 -16.69 22.07 -19.35
CA TYR A 107 -15.33 22.28 -18.87
C TYR A 107 -15.10 21.60 -17.51
N ASP A 108 -15.98 21.78 -16.52
CA ASP A 108 -15.84 21.10 -15.21
C ASP A 108 -15.89 19.57 -15.34
N ALA A 109 -16.67 19.02 -16.28
CA ALA A 109 -16.65 17.59 -16.59
C ALA A 109 -15.35 17.15 -17.29
N ALA A 110 -14.91 17.89 -18.33
CA ALA A 110 -13.72 17.59 -19.11
C ALA A 110 -12.40 17.84 -18.37
N GLN A 111 -12.39 18.68 -17.34
CA GLN A 111 -11.19 19.10 -16.59
C GLN A 111 -10.37 17.92 -16.07
N GLY A 112 -11.02 16.79 -15.71
CA GLY A 112 -10.29 15.59 -15.30
C GLY A 112 -9.48 14.94 -16.41
N TRP A 113 -9.98 14.96 -17.65
CA TRP A 113 -9.24 14.49 -18.82
C TRP A 113 -8.18 15.50 -19.23
N ILE A 114 -8.51 16.80 -19.28
CA ILE A 114 -7.56 17.89 -19.62
C ILE A 114 -6.33 17.87 -18.70
N VAL A 115 -6.53 17.77 -17.38
CA VAL A 115 -5.43 17.69 -16.40
C VAL A 115 -4.59 16.44 -16.62
N VAL A 116 -5.21 15.29 -16.89
CA VAL A 116 -4.51 14.03 -17.17
C VAL A 116 -3.72 14.08 -18.48
N THR A 117 -4.22 14.73 -19.53
CA THR A 117 -3.49 14.93 -20.81
C THR A 117 -2.26 15.80 -20.59
N ILE A 118 -2.40 16.94 -19.89
CA ILE A 118 -1.28 17.87 -19.62
C ILE A 118 -0.20 17.18 -18.78
N ILE A 119 -0.61 16.41 -17.77
CA ILE A 119 0.30 15.62 -16.94
C ILE A 119 1.01 14.54 -17.77
N GLY A 120 0.28 13.76 -18.58
CA GLY A 120 0.87 12.72 -19.43
C GLY A 120 1.90 13.29 -20.41
N ALA A 121 1.56 14.37 -21.10
CA ALA A 121 2.46 15.04 -22.04
C ALA A 121 3.71 15.60 -21.34
N ALA A 122 3.57 16.18 -20.15
CA ALA A 122 4.70 16.64 -19.35
C ALA A 122 5.61 15.48 -18.89
N ILE A 123 5.02 14.33 -18.51
CA ILE A 123 5.77 13.12 -18.12
C ILE A 123 6.56 12.56 -19.33
N GLY A 124 5.93 12.46 -20.50
CA GLY A 124 6.59 12.01 -21.74
C GLY A 124 7.75 12.91 -22.17
N LEU A 125 7.57 14.23 -22.10
CA LEU A 125 8.62 15.20 -22.42
C LEU A 125 9.81 15.12 -21.45
N ASN A 126 9.54 14.95 -20.14
CA ASN A 126 10.60 14.73 -19.14
C ASN A 126 11.35 13.42 -19.40
N ALA A 127 10.64 12.33 -19.77
CA ALA A 127 11.26 11.04 -20.07
C ALA A 127 12.18 11.08 -21.30
N ALA A 128 11.77 11.80 -22.35
CA ALA A 128 12.58 12.02 -23.55
C ALA A 128 13.85 12.82 -23.22
N PHE A 129 13.72 13.96 -22.53
CA PHE A 129 14.83 14.80 -22.08
C PHE A 129 15.84 14.03 -21.22
N LEU A 130 15.35 13.23 -20.26
CA LEU A 130 16.19 12.40 -19.40
C LEU A 130 16.96 11.34 -20.18
N SER A 131 16.34 10.69 -21.16
CA SER A 131 16.99 9.62 -21.91
C SER A 131 18.10 10.16 -22.82
N ILE A 132 17.81 11.23 -23.59
CA ILE A 132 18.78 11.91 -24.46
C ILE A 132 20.01 12.38 -23.68
N ILE A 133 19.82 12.95 -22.48
CA ILE A 133 20.93 13.40 -21.63
C ILE A 133 21.67 12.23 -20.97
N THR A 134 21.00 11.13 -20.64
CA THR A 134 21.66 9.96 -20.03
C THR A 134 22.63 9.31 -21.01
N GLU A 135 22.23 9.11 -22.27
CA GLU A 135 23.08 8.54 -23.32
C GLU A 135 24.29 9.42 -23.62
N TRP A 136 24.09 10.73 -23.85
CA TRP A 136 25.19 11.66 -24.10
C TRP A 136 26.19 11.73 -22.92
N LEU A 137 25.70 11.65 -21.67
CA LEU A 137 26.57 11.56 -20.48
C LEU A 137 27.21 10.17 -20.28
N SER A 138 26.66 9.11 -20.89
CA SER A 138 27.31 7.79 -20.94
C SER A 138 28.48 7.81 -21.93
N ASP A 139 28.24 8.29 -23.15
CA ASP A 139 29.19 8.18 -24.27
C ASP A 139 30.37 9.16 -24.13
N ILE A 140 30.16 10.32 -23.50
CA ILE A 140 31.23 11.29 -23.23
C ILE A 140 32.37 10.73 -22.34
N LYS A 141 32.17 9.59 -21.65
CA LYS A 141 33.27 8.88 -20.95
C LYS A 141 34.21 8.15 -21.89
N LEU A 142 33.74 7.80 -23.09
CA LEU A 142 34.45 6.98 -24.08
C LEU A 142 35.10 7.85 -25.17
N GLY A 143 34.36 8.86 -25.65
CA GLY A 143 34.82 9.74 -26.72
C GLY A 143 33.97 11.00 -26.90
N TYR A 144 34.10 11.62 -28.06
CA TYR A 144 33.30 12.76 -28.49
C TYR A 144 33.13 12.77 -30.02
N CYS A 145 32.04 13.38 -30.49
CA CYS A 145 31.78 13.57 -31.91
C CYS A 145 32.45 14.84 -32.45
N THR A 146 33.21 14.73 -33.53
CA THR A 146 33.91 15.88 -34.17
C THR A 146 32.94 16.88 -34.79
N THR A 147 31.85 16.39 -35.39
CA THR A 147 30.89 17.24 -36.12
C THR A 147 30.12 18.16 -35.18
N ARG A 148 29.62 17.62 -34.04
CA ARG A 148 28.95 18.36 -32.96
C ARG A 148 29.08 17.64 -31.62
N PHE A 149 29.71 18.30 -30.65
CA PHE A 149 29.97 17.80 -29.28
C PHE A 149 28.73 17.32 -28.48
N TYR A 150 27.52 17.74 -28.83
CA TYR A 150 26.29 17.33 -28.14
C TYR A 150 25.64 16.05 -28.70
N LEU A 151 26.25 15.40 -29.70
CA LEU A 151 25.81 14.11 -30.22
C LEU A 151 26.44 12.97 -29.40
N ASN A 152 25.67 11.92 -29.17
CA ASN A 152 26.13 10.64 -28.64
C ASN A 152 26.77 9.80 -29.78
N GLU A 153 27.23 8.57 -29.50
CA GLU A 153 27.90 7.73 -30.51
C GLU A 153 26.93 7.35 -31.66
N ASP A 154 25.73 6.85 -31.32
CA ASP A 154 24.66 6.47 -32.27
C ASP A 154 24.21 7.62 -33.21
N PHE A 155 24.20 8.89 -32.75
CA PHE A 155 23.86 10.05 -33.61
C PHE A 155 25.06 10.68 -34.31
N CYS A 156 26.29 10.43 -33.84
CA CYS A 156 27.48 10.80 -34.59
C CYS A 156 27.64 9.90 -35.82
N CYS A 157 27.46 8.59 -35.61
CA CYS A 157 27.69 7.56 -36.62
C CYS A 157 26.39 7.11 -37.33
N TRP A 158 25.47 8.05 -37.54
CA TRP A 158 24.15 7.75 -38.09
C TRP A 158 24.23 7.24 -39.54
N GLY A 159 24.20 5.92 -39.71
CA GLY A 159 24.26 5.23 -41.00
C GLY A 159 25.54 4.41 -41.26
N ASP A 160 26.46 4.33 -40.30
CA ASP A 160 27.64 3.43 -40.34
C ASP A 160 27.53 2.34 -39.26
N ASP A 161 27.33 1.09 -39.67
CA ASP A 161 26.97 -0.03 -38.78
C ASP A 161 28.10 -0.52 -37.83
N ASN A 162 29.31 0.03 -37.92
CA ASN A 162 30.48 -0.39 -37.13
C ASN A 162 31.28 0.79 -36.53
N GLY A 163 30.60 1.92 -36.30
CA GLY A 163 31.23 3.16 -35.87
C GLY A 163 31.86 3.93 -37.02
N CYS A 164 31.99 5.24 -36.83
CA CYS A 164 32.30 6.20 -37.88
C CYS A 164 33.63 6.94 -37.62
N ALA A 165 34.22 7.47 -38.68
CA ALA A 165 35.45 8.28 -38.60
C ALA A 165 35.26 9.60 -37.81
N ASP A 166 34.03 10.06 -37.62
CA ASP A 166 33.71 11.29 -36.87
C ASP A 166 33.64 11.09 -35.34
N TRP A 167 33.62 9.85 -34.85
CA TRP A 167 33.63 9.56 -33.42
C TRP A 167 35.05 9.26 -32.93
N HIS A 168 35.58 10.14 -32.08
CA HIS A 168 36.94 10.05 -31.57
C HIS A 168 36.95 9.73 -30.07
N ARG A 169 37.68 8.67 -29.69
CA ARG A 169 38.07 8.48 -28.28
C ARG A 169 38.99 9.61 -27.83
N TRP A 170 38.95 9.93 -26.54
CA TRP A 170 39.72 11.03 -25.94
C TRP A 170 41.22 11.00 -26.24
N THR A 171 41.83 9.81 -26.33
CA THR A 171 43.20 9.62 -26.81
C THR A 171 43.37 8.31 -27.59
N GLY A 172 44.45 8.21 -28.36
CA GLY A 172 44.90 6.93 -28.94
C GLY A 172 45.63 6.01 -27.96
N LEU A 173 45.67 6.33 -26.66
CA LEU A 173 46.40 5.57 -25.64
C LEU A 173 45.43 5.00 -24.60
N GLU A 174 45.14 3.70 -24.69
CA GLU A 174 44.16 3.03 -23.83
C GLU A 174 44.41 3.22 -22.30
N PRO A 175 45.64 3.28 -21.77
CA PRO A 175 45.87 3.61 -20.36
C PRO A 175 45.38 5.02 -19.97
N ILE A 176 45.41 5.99 -20.90
CA ILE A 176 44.89 7.34 -20.66
C ILE A 176 43.36 7.35 -20.80
N ASN A 177 42.80 6.63 -21.78
CA ASN A 177 41.35 6.47 -21.91
C ASN A 177 40.72 5.86 -20.63
N TYR A 178 41.40 4.90 -20.00
CA TYR A 178 40.99 4.33 -18.71
C TYR A 178 40.98 5.37 -17.57
N ILE A 179 42.03 6.20 -17.46
CA ILE A 179 42.11 7.29 -16.47
C ILE A 179 41.02 8.34 -16.72
N VAL A 180 40.79 8.73 -17.98
CA VAL A 180 39.74 9.69 -18.37
C VAL A 180 38.35 9.16 -18.01
N TYR A 181 38.05 7.89 -18.28
CA TYR A 181 36.79 7.24 -17.89
C TYR A 181 36.56 7.30 -16.37
N ILE A 182 37.59 7.01 -15.55
CA ILE A 182 37.52 7.12 -14.09
C ILE A 182 37.28 8.57 -13.64
N ILE A 183 37.93 9.55 -14.26
CA ILE A 183 37.75 10.98 -13.93
C ILE A 183 36.31 11.43 -14.20
N PHE A 184 35.75 11.15 -15.37
CA PHE A 184 34.36 11.49 -15.68
C PHE A 184 33.37 10.77 -14.77
N ALA A 185 33.55 9.47 -14.52
CA ALA A 185 32.73 8.69 -13.60
C ALA A 185 32.69 9.31 -12.19
N THR A 186 33.87 9.69 -11.67
CA THR A 186 34.02 10.34 -10.36
C THR A 186 33.35 11.71 -10.31
N LEU A 187 33.51 12.52 -11.36
CA LEU A 187 32.93 13.86 -11.47
C LEU A 187 31.39 13.81 -11.51
N PHE A 188 30.81 12.87 -12.26
CA PHE A 188 29.36 12.68 -12.35
C PHE A 188 28.77 12.17 -11.02
N ALA A 189 29.44 11.25 -10.32
CA ALA A 189 29.03 10.83 -8.98
C ALA A 189 29.11 11.97 -7.96
N LEU A 190 30.18 12.78 -7.99
CA LEU A 190 30.39 13.91 -7.09
C LEU A 190 29.30 14.98 -7.28
N THR A 191 29.02 15.35 -8.52
CA THR A 191 27.98 16.34 -8.86
C THR A 191 26.57 15.82 -8.54
N ALA A 192 26.24 14.57 -8.84
CA ALA A 192 24.95 13.97 -8.46
C ALA A 192 24.74 13.95 -6.93
N ALA A 193 25.74 13.47 -6.18
CA ALA A 193 25.64 13.33 -4.72
C ALA A 193 25.64 14.69 -3.99
N THR A 194 26.40 15.68 -4.49
CA THR A 194 26.36 17.04 -3.92
C THR A 194 25.03 17.72 -4.16
N LEU A 195 24.50 17.71 -5.39
CA LEU A 195 23.19 18.30 -5.73
C LEU A 195 22.05 17.74 -4.84
N VAL A 196 22.04 16.42 -4.62
CA VAL A 196 21.05 15.78 -3.75
C VAL A 196 21.27 16.16 -2.27
N LYS A 197 22.52 16.20 -1.78
CA LYS A 197 22.80 16.54 -0.37
C LYS A 197 22.52 18.01 -0.05
N SER A 198 22.74 18.95 -0.98
CA SER A 198 22.58 20.39 -0.74
C SER A 198 21.16 20.91 -0.98
N TYR A 199 20.51 20.52 -2.08
CA TYR A 199 19.25 21.15 -2.51
C TYR A 199 17.99 20.33 -2.20
N ALA A 200 18.06 18.99 -2.31
CA ALA A 200 16.88 18.14 -2.16
C ALA A 200 17.25 16.73 -1.65
N PRO A 201 17.47 16.52 -0.34
CA PRO A 201 17.82 15.20 0.20
C PRO A 201 16.74 14.13 -0.03
N TYR A 202 15.48 14.56 -0.21
CA TYR A 202 14.36 13.71 -0.62
C TYR A 202 14.42 13.20 -2.08
N ALA A 203 15.38 13.67 -2.89
CA ALA A 203 15.62 13.18 -4.25
C ALA A 203 16.47 11.88 -4.28
N ALA A 204 17.08 11.47 -3.16
CA ALA A 204 17.85 10.23 -3.07
C ALA A 204 17.01 8.96 -3.32
N GLY A 205 17.67 7.84 -3.60
CA GLY A 205 17.04 6.53 -3.76
C GLY A 205 16.02 6.46 -4.90
N SER A 206 15.07 5.53 -4.80
CA SER A 206 14.02 5.36 -5.81
C SER A 206 12.88 6.36 -5.61
N GLY A 207 12.30 6.42 -4.40
CA GLY A 207 11.08 7.15 -4.09
C GLY A 207 9.80 6.30 -4.09
N ILE A 208 9.88 5.01 -4.48
CA ILE A 208 8.69 4.13 -4.60
C ILE A 208 8.07 3.84 -3.23
N SER A 209 8.88 3.41 -2.25
CA SER A 209 8.45 3.13 -0.88
C SER A 209 7.75 4.35 -0.24
N GLU A 210 8.28 5.53 -0.51
CA GLU A 210 7.79 6.81 -0.03
C GLU A 210 6.46 7.22 -0.71
N ILE A 211 6.35 7.02 -2.02
CA ILE A 211 5.09 7.22 -2.77
C ILE A 211 4.00 6.28 -2.26
N LYS A 212 4.34 5.02 -1.98
CA LYS A 212 3.41 4.00 -1.44
C LYS A 212 2.82 4.42 -0.09
N CYS A 213 3.65 4.97 0.81
CA CYS A 213 3.19 5.58 2.07
C CYS A 213 2.27 6.80 1.85
N ILE A 214 2.57 7.67 0.87
CA ILE A 214 1.74 8.84 0.53
C ILE A 214 0.38 8.41 -0.05
N ILE A 215 0.36 7.39 -0.91
CA ILE A 215 -0.87 6.81 -1.48
C ILE A 215 -1.70 6.11 -0.40
N ALA A 216 -1.09 5.45 0.58
CA ALA A 216 -1.78 4.92 1.76
C ALA A 216 -2.40 6.03 2.65
N GLY A 217 -1.90 7.26 2.57
CA GLY A 217 -2.49 8.45 3.19
C GLY A 217 -1.57 9.21 4.16
N PHE A 218 -0.30 8.82 4.26
CA PHE A 218 0.69 9.47 5.12
C PHE A 218 1.50 10.51 4.34
N VAL A 219 1.10 11.78 4.46
CA VAL A 219 1.70 12.87 3.67
C VAL A 219 3.05 13.30 4.24
N MET A 220 4.09 13.19 3.42
CA MET A 220 5.40 13.81 3.65
C MET A 220 5.47 15.22 3.04
N LYS A 221 5.90 16.20 3.84
CA LYS A 221 6.17 17.56 3.38
C LYS A 221 7.47 17.59 2.56
N GLY A 222 7.55 18.47 1.57
CA GLY A 222 8.74 18.63 0.71
C GLY A 222 8.97 17.52 -0.32
N PHE A 223 8.68 16.26 0.00
CA PHE A 223 8.96 15.10 -0.85
C PHE A 223 8.47 15.27 -2.30
N LEU A 224 7.16 15.46 -2.54
CA LEU A 224 6.60 15.72 -3.88
C LEU A 224 6.80 17.17 -4.40
N GLY A 225 7.85 17.86 -3.95
CA GLY A 225 8.11 19.26 -4.25
C GLY A 225 8.66 19.52 -5.66
N PHE A 226 8.50 20.76 -6.14
CA PHE A 226 9.09 21.21 -7.42
C PHE A 226 10.61 21.13 -7.42
N TRP A 227 11.27 21.50 -6.32
CA TRP A 227 12.72 21.33 -6.16
C TRP A 227 13.15 19.86 -6.21
N THR A 228 12.38 18.95 -5.63
CA THR A 228 12.65 17.50 -5.72
C THR A 228 12.53 17.01 -7.16
N LEU A 229 11.55 17.48 -7.94
CA LEU A 229 11.43 17.19 -9.37
C LEU A 229 12.69 17.65 -10.13
N VAL A 230 13.06 18.93 -10.02
CA VAL A 230 14.21 19.49 -10.75
C VAL A 230 15.52 18.79 -10.39
N ILE A 231 15.81 18.64 -9.09
CA ILE A 231 17.07 18.01 -8.63
C ILE A 231 17.10 16.51 -8.97
N LYS A 232 15.98 15.77 -8.83
CA LYS A 232 15.96 14.34 -9.19
C LYS A 232 16.10 14.14 -10.71
N SER A 233 15.54 15.02 -11.54
CA SER A 233 15.73 14.97 -12.99
C SER A 233 17.15 15.34 -13.44
N LEU A 234 17.85 16.25 -12.74
CA LEU A 234 19.24 16.60 -13.10
C LEU A 234 20.27 15.60 -12.56
N ALA A 235 20.11 15.13 -11.32
CA ALA A 235 21.06 14.22 -10.68
C ALA A 235 20.92 12.75 -11.13
N LEU A 236 19.80 12.36 -11.75
CA LEU A 236 19.58 10.98 -12.20
C LEU A 236 20.44 10.59 -13.43
N PRO A 237 20.48 11.36 -14.54
CA PRO A 237 21.40 11.09 -15.65
C PRO A 237 22.85 11.04 -15.19
N LEU A 238 23.28 11.98 -14.34
CA LEU A 238 24.63 12.00 -13.75
C LEU A 238 24.92 10.74 -12.90
N ALA A 239 23.96 10.27 -12.10
CA ALA A 239 24.13 9.05 -11.31
C ALA A 239 24.28 7.79 -12.18
N ILE A 240 23.55 7.68 -13.30
CA ILE A 240 23.67 6.55 -14.24
C ILE A 240 24.97 6.65 -15.04
N ALA A 241 25.24 7.83 -15.60
CA ALA A 241 26.47 8.15 -16.32
C ALA A 241 27.72 7.87 -15.48
N SER A 242 27.68 8.06 -14.16
CA SER A 242 28.81 7.76 -13.27
C SER A 242 29.24 6.28 -13.23
N GLY A 243 28.48 5.35 -13.83
CA GLY A 243 28.82 3.92 -13.82
C GLY A 243 28.55 3.23 -12.48
N LEU A 244 27.80 3.87 -11.57
CA LEU A 244 27.19 3.21 -10.42
C LEU A 244 26.13 2.20 -10.90
N SER A 245 25.92 1.11 -10.17
CA SER A 245 24.95 0.07 -10.57
C SER A 245 23.51 0.48 -10.20
N VAL A 246 22.98 1.44 -10.96
CA VAL A 246 21.67 2.08 -10.78
C VAL A 246 20.97 2.28 -12.13
N GLY A 247 19.63 2.41 -12.13
CA GLY A 247 18.85 2.69 -13.35
C GLY A 247 17.73 3.72 -13.14
N LYS A 248 17.19 4.26 -14.25
CA LYS A 248 16.21 5.36 -14.25
C LYS A 248 14.78 4.96 -13.84
N GLU A 249 14.38 3.70 -13.99
CA GLU A 249 12.96 3.30 -13.94
C GLU A 249 12.31 3.34 -12.53
N GLY A 250 13.11 3.25 -11.47
CA GLY A 250 12.61 3.44 -10.10
C GLY A 250 12.38 4.92 -9.78
N PRO A 251 13.39 5.78 -10.01
CA PRO A 251 13.29 7.23 -10.02
C PRO A 251 12.22 7.82 -10.96
N SER A 252 11.87 7.16 -12.07
CA SER A 252 10.91 7.68 -13.04
C SER A 252 9.49 7.79 -12.48
N VAL A 253 9.07 6.78 -11.70
CA VAL A 253 7.83 6.81 -10.92
C VAL A 253 7.78 8.05 -10.03
N HIS A 254 8.89 8.41 -9.39
CA HIS A 254 8.94 9.56 -8.49
C HIS A 254 8.88 10.89 -9.26
N TYR A 255 9.68 11.13 -10.31
CA TYR A 255 9.56 12.40 -11.04
C TYR A 255 8.18 12.54 -11.68
N ALA A 256 7.57 11.45 -12.16
CA ALA A 256 6.23 11.47 -12.73
C ALA A 256 5.16 11.86 -11.70
N VAL A 257 5.21 11.29 -10.50
CA VAL A 257 4.31 11.64 -9.38
C VAL A 257 4.54 13.07 -8.88
N CYS A 258 5.79 13.56 -8.88
CA CYS A 258 6.08 14.97 -8.59
C CYS A 258 5.49 15.92 -9.65
N THR A 259 5.69 15.65 -10.94
CA THR A 259 5.07 16.38 -12.05
C THR A 259 3.54 16.42 -11.92
N GLY A 260 2.94 15.27 -11.56
CA GLY A 260 1.52 15.17 -11.24
C GLY A 260 1.07 16.06 -10.07
N ASN A 261 1.80 16.05 -8.96
CA ASN A 261 1.52 16.89 -7.79
C ASN A 261 1.71 18.39 -8.06
N VAL A 262 2.73 18.77 -8.83
CA VAL A 262 2.98 20.17 -9.23
C VAL A 262 1.86 20.67 -10.14
N ILE A 263 1.55 19.96 -11.23
CA ILE A 263 0.53 20.38 -12.20
C ILE A 263 -0.87 20.35 -11.58
N SER A 264 -1.24 19.32 -10.82
CA SER A 264 -2.57 19.25 -10.20
C SER A 264 -2.82 20.35 -9.16
N ARG A 265 -1.77 20.87 -8.49
CA ARG A 265 -1.89 22.03 -7.59
C ARG A 265 -2.23 23.34 -8.29
N LEU A 266 -1.97 23.47 -9.59
CA LEU A 266 -2.42 24.62 -10.39
C LEU A 266 -3.96 24.65 -10.54
N PHE A 267 -4.62 23.50 -10.36
CA PHE A 267 -6.06 23.36 -10.51
C PHE A 267 -6.75 23.23 -9.14
N ASP A 268 -7.51 24.27 -8.77
CA ASP A 268 -8.11 24.41 -7.44
C ASP A 268 -9.01 23.24 -6.99
N LYS A 269 -9.58 22.52 -7.97
CA LYS A 269 -10.41 21.31 -7.80
C LYS A 269 -9.65 20.10 -7.25
N TYR A 270 -8.34 20.02 -7.51
CA TYR A 270 -7.45 18.96 -7.03
C TYR A 270 -6.68 19.46 -5.80
N ARG A 271 -6.15 20.69 -5.85
CA ARG A 271 -5.52 21.38 -4.70
C ARG A 271 -6.35 21.31 -3.41
N ARG A 272 -7.68 21.33 -3.50
CA ARG A 272 -8.64 21.29 -2.37
C ARG A 272 -9.42 19.97 -2.23
N ASN A 273 -8.87 18.85 -2.71
CA ASN A 273 -9.43 17.51 -2.51
C ASN A 273 -8.33 16.42 -2.56
N ALA A 274 -8.06 15.80 -1.41
CA ALA A 274 -6.99 14.81 -1.28
C ALA A 274 -7.30 13.52 -2.05
N SER A 275 -8.56 13.06 -2.05
CA SER A 275 -9.01 11.87 -2.80
C SER A 275 -8.71 11.98 -4.29
N LYS A 276 -9.08 13.10 -4.92
CA LYS A 276 -8.82 13.36 -6.35
C LYS A 276 -7.34 13.55 -6.64
N THR A 277 -6.58 14.09 -5.69
CA THR A 277 -5.12 14.14 -5.82
C THR A 277 -4.53 12.73 -5.80
N ARG A 278 -4.96 11.82 -4.90
CA ARG A 278 -4.53 10.40 -4.93
C ARG A 278 -4.89 9.68 -6.23
N GLU A 279 -6.08 9.91 -6.79
CA GLU A 279 -6.45 9.39 -8.12
C GLU A 279 -5.42 9.82 -9.19
N VAL A 280 -5.00 11.09 -9.17
CA VAL A 280 -3.98 11.63 -10.09
C VAL A 280 -2.59 11.06 -9.79
N LEU A 281 -2.13 11.01 -8.54
CA LEU A 281 -0.80 10.45 -8.19
C LEU A 281 -0.68 8.98 -8.61
N SER A 282 -1.74 8.19 -8.45
CA SER A 282 -1.78 6.77 -8.88
C SER A 282 -1.69 6.62 -10.40
N ALA A 283 -2.32 7.53 -11.15
CA ALA A 283 -2.20 7.62 -12.61
C ALA A 283 -0.81 8.09 -13.06
N CYS A 284 -0.17 8.98 -12.31
CA CYS A 284 1.20 9.45 -12.58
C CYS A 284 2.23 8.35 -12.33
N ALA A 285 2.06 7.53 -11.30
CA ALA A 285 2.91 6.38 -11.05
C ALA A 285 2.82 5.36 -12.19
N ALA A 286 1.61 5.10 -12.70
CA ALA A 286 1.40 4.27 -13.89
C ALA A 286 2.08 4.85 -15.14
N ALA A 287 1.92 6.15 -15.39
CA ALA A 287 2.55 6.84 -16.51
C ALA A 287 4.08 6.87 -16.42
N GLY A 288 4.65 6.97 -15.20
CA GLY A 288 6.10 6.91 -14.97
C GLY A 288 6.73 5.56 -15.31
N VAL A 289 6.03 4.45 -15.02
CA VAL A 289 6.43 3.11 -15.48
C VAL A 289 6.18 2.94 -16.98
N ALA A 290 5.08 3.50 -17.51
CA ALA A 290 4.79 3.41 -18.94
C ALA A 290 5.87 4.07 -19.82
N VAL A 291 6.38 5.25 -19.44
CA VAL A 291 7.49 5.90 -20.17
C VAL A 291 8.87 5.29 -19.90
N ALA A 292 9.04 4.58 -18.78
CA ALA A 292 10.26 3.84 -18.46
C ALA A 292 10.44 2.59 -19.34
N PHE A 293 9.36 1.84 -19.56
CA PHE A 293 9.38 0.55 -20.26
C PHE A 293 8.71 0.57 -21.63
N GLY A 294 8.22 1.72 -22.11
CA GLY A 294 7.39 1.81 -23.32
C GLY A 294 6.04 1.08 -23.20
N SER A 295 5.63 0.72 -21.99
CA SER A 295 4.59 -0.28 -21.69
C SER A 295 3.37 0.36 -20.98
N PRO A 296 2.36 0.85 -21.74
CA PRO A 296 1.22 1.55 -21.16
C PRO A 296 0.26 0.65 -20.39
N ILE A 297 0.08 -0.63 -20.77
CA ILE A 297 -0.75 -1.56 -20.01
C ILE A 297 0.02 -2.05 -18.77
N GLY A 298 1.28 -2.45 -18.96
CA GLY A 298 2.15 -2.90 -17.87
C GLY A 298 2.35 -1.85 -16.78
N GLY A 299 2.47 -0.56 -17.13
CA GLY A 299 2.53 0.54 -16.16
C GLY A 299 1.26 0.71 -15.33
N VAL A 300 0.07 0.52 -15.91
CA VAL A 300 -1.20 0.55 -15.15
C VAL A 300 -1.32 -0.66 -14.23
N LEU A 301 -0.92 -1.84 -14.69
CA LEU A 301 -0.89 -3.05 -13.87
C LEU A 301 0.10 -2.90 -12.71
N PHE A 302 1.26 -2.28 -12.90
CA PHE A 302 2.20 -1.99 -11.81
C PHE A 302 1.57 -1.08 -10.73
N SER A 303 0.81 -0.06 -11.14
CA SER A 303 0.11 0.83 -10.20
C SER A 303 -0.99 0.09 -9.41
N LEU A 304 -1.61 -0.93 -10.01
CA LEU A 304 -2.56 -1.84 -9.37
C LEU A 304 -1.89 -2.84 -8.42
N GLU A 305 -0.82 -3.50 -8.86
CA GLU A 305 -0.15 -4.61 -8.16
C GLU A 305 0.71 -4.09 -6.98
N GLU A 306 1.32 -2.92 -7.10
CA GLU A 306 2.37 -2.46 -6.17
C GLU A 306 2.20 -1.02 -5.62
N MET A 307 1.45 -0.12 -6.29
CA MET A 307 1.27 1.26 -5.77
C MET A 307 -0.01 1.47 -4.93
N SER A 308 -1.16 0.91 -5.32
CA SER A 308 -2.47 1.31 -4.77
C SER A 308 -3.49 0.18 -4.66
N SER A 309 -3.63 -0.39 -3.46
CA SER A 309 -4.55 -1.51 -3.16
C SER A 309 -6.06 -1.20 -3.25
N TYR A 310 -6.46 0.07 -3.38
CA TYR A 310 -7.82 0.45 -3.81
C TYR A 310 -7.75 1.38 -5.03
N PHE A 311 -8.20 0.85 -6.17
CA PHE A 311 -8.05 1.46 -7.49
C PHE A 311 -9.35 1.35 -8.29
N PRO A 312 -10.26 2.33 -8.22
CA PRO A 312 -11.57 2.22 -8.85
C PRO A 312 -11.45 2.32 -10.38
N LEU A 313 -12.37 1.66 -11.10
CA LEU A 313 -12.37 1.59 -12.59
C LEU A 313 -12.26 2.96 -13.30
N LYS A 314 -12.73 4.04 -12.68
CA LYS A 314 -12.60 5.41 -13.21
C LYS A 314 -11.18 5.97 -13.13
N THR A 315 -10.40 5.54 -12.14
CA THR A 315 -8.97 5.81 -12.02
C THR A 315 -8.18 4.91 -12.96
N LEU A 316 -8.59 3.66 -13.17
CA LEU A 316 -7.97 2.75 -14.17
C LEU A 316 -7.99 3.36 -15.57
N TRP A 317 -9.18 3.75 -16.08
CA TRP A 317 -9.29 4.37 -17.41
C TRP A 317 -8.50 5.68 -17.54
N ARG A 318 -8.41 6.50 -16.48
CA ARG A 318 -7.58 7.71 -16.48
C ARG A 318 -6.08 7.40 -16.42
N SER A 319 -5.68 6.36 -15.70
CA SER A 319 -4.28 5.93 -15.59
C SER A 319 -3.78 5.40 -16.92
N TYR A 320 -4.58 4.56 -17.58
CA TYR A 320 -4.32 4.07 -18.93
C TYR A 320 -4.23 5.21 -19.95
N PHE A 321 -5.16 6.16 -19.92
CA PHE A 321 -5.10 7.33 -20.79
C PHE A 321 -3.89 8.25 -20.49
N CYS A 322 -3.51 8.41 -19.21
CA CYS A 322 -2.31 9.16 -18.82
C CYS A 322 -1.04 8.50 -19.37
N ALA A 323 -0.91 7.18 -19.18
CA ALA A 323 0.18 6.36 -19.69
C ALA A 323 0.27 6.43 -21.21
N LEU A 324 -0.84 6.24 -21.92
CA LEU A 324 -0.92 6.29 -23.38
C LEU A 324 -0.53 7.67 -23.93
N VAL A 325 -0.97 8.78 -23.31
CA VAL A 325 -0.53 10.12 -23.71
C VAL A 325 0.96 10.32 -23.45
N ALA A 326 1.49 9.81 -22.34
CA ALA A 326 2.91 9.93 -22.01
C ALA A 326 3.81 9.12 -22.95
N THR A 327 3.44 7.88 -23.29
CA THR A 327 4.17 7.07 -24.28
C THR A 327 4.01 7.60 -25.70
N ALA A 328 2.84 8.13 -26.07
CA ALA A 328 2.65 8.77 -27.37
C ALA A 328 3.51 10.03 -27.55
N VAL A 329 3.69 10.84 -26.50
CA VAL A 329 4.61 11.98 -26.53
C VAL A 329 6.07 11.52 -26.55
N LEU A 330 6.43 10.45 -25.84
CA LEU A 330 7.76 9.84 -25.93
C LEU A 330 8.07 9.35 -27.36
N ALA A 331 7.14 8.62 -27.99
CA ALA A 331 7.25 8.19 -29.38
C ALA A 331 7.34 9.36 -30.36
N ALA A 332 6.53 10.42 -30.18
CA ALA A 332 6.55 11.61 -31.03
C ALA A 332 7.85 12.43 -30.89
N MET A 333 8.54 12.34 -29.74
CA MET A 333 9.86 12.91 -29.55
C MET A 333 10.99 12.01 -30.08
N ASN A 334 10.71 10.71 -30.26
CA ASN A 334 11.61 9.69 -30.82
C ASN A 334 13.07 9.84 -30.35
N PRO A 335 13.32 9.74 -29.02
CA PRO A 335 14.58 10.18 -28.41
C PRO A 335 15.82 9.46 -28.97
N PHE A 336 15.67 8.21 -29.42
CA PHE A 336 16.72 7.36 -30.00
C PHE A 336 16.74 7.40 -31.53
N ARG A 337 15.80 8.13 -32.16
CA ARG A 337 15.47 8.14 -33.60
C ARG A 337 15.08 6.81 -34.26
N THR A 338 15.36 5.65 -33.65
CA THR A 338 15.00 4.30 -34.14
C THR A 338 13.50 4.04 -34.30
N GLY A 339 12.64 4.90 -33.74
CA GLY A 339 11.19 4.70 -33.68
C GLY A 339 10.75 3.72 -32.59
N GLN A 340 11.68 3.18 -31.79
CA GLN A 340 11.39 2.37 -30.62
C GLN A 340 11.07 3.25 -29.40
N LEU A 341 10.25 2.73 -28.49
CA LEU A 341 9.92 3.44 -27.23
C LEU A 341 11.02 3.32 -26.16
N VAL A 342 11.82 2.25 -26.21
CA VAL A 342 12.97 2.00 -25.33
C VAL A 342 14.09 1.29 -26.08
N MET A 343 15.33 1.53 -25.68
CA MET A 343 16.56 1.07 -26.34
C MET A 343 16.72 -0.46 -26.43
N PHE A 344 16.15 -1.21 -25.47
CA PHE A 344 16.20 -2.67 -25.38
C PHE A 344 14.94 -3.36 -25.96
N GLN A 345 14.17 -2.66 -26.80
CA GLN A 345 13.02 -3.24 -27.48
C GLN A 345 13.49 -4.21 -28.59
N VAL A 346 12.99 -5.45 -28.56
CA VAL A 346 13.36 -6.52 -29.50
C VAL A 346 12.11 -7.22 -30.04
N LYS A 347 12.25 -8.06 -31.06
CA LYS A 347 11.18 -8.91 -31.58
C LYS A 347 11.69 -10.34 -31.70
N TYR A 348 10.82 -11.31 -31.46
CA TYR A 348 11.11 -12.74 -31.58
C TYR A 348 10.00 -13.43 -32.36
N ASP A 349 10.26 -13.73 -33.63
CA ASP A 349 9.25 -14.32 -34.53
C ASP A 349 9.23 -15.87 -34.47
N ARG A 350 10.14 -16.48 -33.70
CA ARG A 350 10.30 -17.94 -33.53
C ARG A 350 9.41 -18.51 -32.43
N SER A 351 8.98 -19.75 -32.59
CA SER A 351 8.37 -20.57 -31.53
C SER A 351 9.44 -21.15 -30.59
N TRP A 352 9.09 -21.32 -29.32
CA TRP A 352 9.84 -22.10 -28.33
C TRP A 352 9.39 -23.57 -28.31
N HIS A 353 10.25 -24.46 -27.82
CA HIS A 353 10.02 -25.90 -27.74
C HIS A 353 9.78 -26.37 -26.29
N PHE A 354 8.98 -27.43 -26.11
CA PHE A 354 8.61 -27.92 -24.77
C PHE A 354 9.79 -28.37 -23.89
N PHE A 355 10.88 -28.86 -24.49
CA PHE A 355 12.08 -29.27 -23.73
C PHE A 355 12.76 -28.09 -23.03
N GLU A 356 12.60 -26.86 -23.54
CA GLU A 356 13.20 -25.65 -22.98
C GLU A 356 12.65 -25.28 -21.61
N VAL A 357 11.43 -25.74 -21.29
CA VAL A 357 10.76 -25.52 -20.00
C VAL A 357 11.64 -25.97 -18.82
N LEU A 358 12.47 -26.99 -18.99
CA LEU A 358 13.44 -27.42 -17.98
C LEU A 358 14.45 -26.31 -17.63
N PHE A 359 15.00 -25.63 -18.64
CA PHE A 359 15.94 -24.53 -18.44
C PHE A 359 15.23 -23.25 -17.98
N TYR A 360 13.99 -23.02 -18.42
CA TYR A 360 13.15 -21.93 -17.95
C TYR A 360 12.86 -22.07 -16.44
N ILE A 361 12.63 -23.28 -15.93
CA ILE A 361 12.51 -23.55 -14.48
C ILE A 361 13.81 -23.19 -13.75
N ILE A 362 14.98 -23.56 -14.28
CA ILE A 362 16.29 -23.20 -13.68
C ILE A 362 16.47 -21.67 -13.61
N ILE A 363 16.05 -20.94 -14.65
CA ILE A 363 16.07 -19.48 -14.69
C ILE A 363 15.12 -18.86 -13.65
N GLY A 364 13.92 -19.42 -13.47
CA GLY A 364 12.99 -18.98 -12.41
C GLY A 364 13.52 -19.24 -11.00
N VAL A 365 14.12 -20.40 -10.76
CA VAL A 365 14.78 -20.73 -9.47
C VAL A 365 15.93 -19.77 -9.17
N PHE A 366 16.76 -19.45 -10.17
CA PHE A 366 17.79 -18.41 -10.04
C PHE A 366 17.19 -17.06 -9.68
N GLY A 367 16.11 -16.62 -10.36
CA GLY A 367 15.45 -15.34 -10.11
C GLY A 367 14.98 -15.16 -8.66
N GLY A 368 14.33 -16.17 -8.09
CA GLY A 368 13.86 -16.14 -6.70
C GLY A 368 15.01 -16.16 -5.68
N LEU A 369 16.03 -17.00 -5.89
CA LEU A 369 17.21 -17.07 -5.01
C LEU A 369 18.04 -15.79 -5.05
N TYR A 370 18.25 -15.21 -6.25
CA TYR A 370 18.89 -13.91 -6.46
C TYR A 370 18.12 -12.81 -5.72
N GLY A 371 16.79 -12.81 -5.81
CA GLY A 371 15.91 -11.87 -5.12
C GLY A 371 16.10 -11.89 -3.61
N ALA A 372 15.94 -13.06 -3.00
CA ALA A 372 16.15 -13.26 -1.56
C ALA A 372 17.56 -12.86 -1.10
N PHE A 373 18.59 -13.19 -1.88
CA PHE A 373 19.98 -12.86 -1.59
C PHE A 373 20.23 -11.34 -1.60
N VAL A 374 19.87 -10.65 -2.69
CA VAL A 374 20.12 -9.21 -2.83
C VAL A 374 19.32 -8.41 -1.79
N MET A 375 18.06 -8.76 -1.54
CA MET A 375 17.27 -8.09 -0.49
C MET A 375 17.93 -8.22 0.88
N LYS A 376 18.33 -9.43 1.29
CA LYS A 376 18.96 -9.66 2.60
C LYS A 376 20.28 -8.91 2.78
N TRP A 377 21.14 -8.90 1.76
CA TRP A 377 22.43 -8.22 1.84
C TRP A 377 22.34 -6.71 1.68
N ASN A 378 21.43 -6.19 0.85
CA ASN A 378 21.25 -4.75 0.70
C ASN A 378 20.71 -4.10 1.99
N LEU A 379 19.78 -4.73 2.70
CA LEU A 379 19.28 -4.23 3.99
C LEU A 379 20.39 -4.17 5.05
N ARG A 380 21.30 -5.15 5.08
CA ARG A 380 22.53 -5.10 5.91
C ARG A 380 23.43 -3.92 5.52
N ALA A 381 23.63 -3.66 4.22
CA ALA A 381 24.37 -2.50 3.74
C ALA A 381 23.72 -1.17 4.16
N GLN A 382 22.38 -1.06 4.13
CA GLN A 382 21.69 0.13 4.67
C GLN A 382 21.86 0.28 6.19
N THR A 383 21.90 -0.83 6.93
CA THR A 383 22.14 -0.82 8.38
C THR A 383 23.53 -0.28 8.69
N PHE A 384 24.55 -0.79 8.00
CA PHE A 384 25.94 -0.31 8.11
C PHE A 384 26.06 1.18 7.75
N ARG A 385 25.43 1.62 6.64
CA ARG A 385 25.37 3.04 6.24
C ARG A 385 24.78 3.93 7.33
N LYS A 386 23.67 3.50 7.93
CA LYS A 386 22.93 4.23 8.94
C LYS A 386 23.74 4.38 10.24
N LYS A 387 24.57 3.38 10.59
CA LYS A 387 25.48 3.40 11.76
C LYS A 387 26.77 4.20 11.51
N TYR A 388 27.41 4.10 10.33
CA TYR A 388 28.77 4.63 10.10
C TYR A 388 28.94 5.66 8.97
N LEU A 389 28.22 5.55 7.85
CA LEU A 389 28.49 6.34 6.63
C LEU A 389 27.59 7.56 6.43
N SER A 390 26.61 7.77 7.31
CA SER A 390 25.59 8.84 7.24
C SER A 390 26.17 10.25 6.97
N ASN A 391 27.26 10.61 7.64
CA ASN A 391 27.94 11.90 7.44
C ASN A 391 28.69 11.98 6.09
N TYR A 392 29.32 10.87 5.69
CA TYR A 392 30.25 10.74 4.56
C TYR A 392 29.57 10.41 3.22
N ALA A 393 28.23 10.49 3.13
CA ALA A 393 27.45 9.99 2.00
C ALA A 393 27.83 10.49 0.58
N VAL A 394 28.51 11.64 0.45
CA VAL A 394 29.05 12.12 -0.84
C VAL A 394 30.35 11.38 -1.19
N LEU A 395 31.24 11.22 -0.20
CA LEU A 395 32.50 10.48 -0.34
C LEU A 395 32.24 8.99 -0.58
N GLU A 396 31.18 8.42 0.01
CA GLU A 396 30.74 7.06 -0.30
C GLU A 396 30.39 6.92 -1.80
N ALA A 397 29.56 7.82 -2.33
CA ALA A 397 29.11 7.76 -3.71
C ALA A 397 30.27 7.91 -4.72
N THR A 398 31.24 8.79 -4.43
CA THR A 398 32.42 8.99 -5.30
C THR A 398 33.42 7.85 -5.21
N LEU A 399 33.75 7.35 -4.01
CA LEU A 399 34.64 6.19 -3.85
C LEU A 399 34.03 4.93 -4.49
N LEU A 400 32.71 4.76 -4.42
CA LEU A 400 32.04 3.65 -5.08
C LEU A 400 32.05 3.80 -6.61
N ALA A 401 31.89 5.01 -7.15
CA ALA A 401 32.00 5.26 -8.59
C ALA A 401 33.43 5.06 -9.12
N VAL A 402 34.46 5.41 -8.34
CA VAL A 402 35.86 5.06 -8.62
C VAL A 402 36.03 3.53 -8.64
N ALA A 403 35.49 2.83 -7.65
CA ALA A 403 35.58 1.37 -7.57
C ALA A 403 34.82 0.66 -8.71
N THR A 404 33.62 1.12 -9.09
CA THR A 404 32.92 0.56 -10.25
C THR A 404 33.67 0.87 -11.54
N ALA A 405 34.14 2.10 -11.76
CA ALA A 405 34.91 2.44 -12.96
C ALA A 405 36.18 1.57 -13.11
N ILE A 406 36.93 1.36 -12.02
CA ILE A 406 38.14 0.53 -11.99
C ILE A 406 37.84 -0.93 -12.35
N VAL A 407 36.78 -1.53 -11.76
CA VAL A 407 36.46 -2.95 -11.90
C VAL A 407 35.65 -3.27 -13.16
N CYS A 408 34.82 -2.34 -13.63
CA CYS A 408 33.95 -2.54 -14.78
C CYS A 408 34.65 -2.28 -16.13
N TYR A 409 35.55 -1.31 -16.23
CA TYR A 409 36.19 -0.95 -17.50
C TYR A 409 36.93 -2.11 -18.21
N PRO A 410 37.63 -3.03 -17.51
CA PRO A 410 38.31 -4.18 -18.16
C PRO A 410 37.37 -5.23 -18.77
N ASN A 411 36.08 -5.26 -18.40
CA ASN A 411 35.11 -6.21 -18.95
C ASN A 411 34.14 -5.45 -19.87
N ALA A 412 34.12 -5.79 -21.16
CA ALA A 412 33.29 -5.11 -22.16
C ALA A 412 31.80 -5.03 -21.78
N PHE A 413 31.23 -6.09 -21.21
CA PHE A 413 29.84 -6.15 -20.78
C PHE A 413 29.55 -5.35 -19.49
N LEU A 414 30.58 -4.93 -18.74
CA LEU A 414 30.45 -4.07 -17.57
C LEU A 414 30.76 -2.60 -17.86
N ARG A 415 31.58 -2.31 -18.88
CA ARG A 415 32.02 -0.96 -19.27
C ARG A 415 30.89 -0.09 -19.86
N ILE A 416 29.96 -0.71 -20.56
CA ILE A 416 28.80 -0.07 -21.20
C ILE A 416 27.63 0.17 -20.22
N GLU A 417 26.67 1.02 -20.58
CA GLU A 417 25.47 1.24 -19.77
C GLU A 417 24.64 -0.05 -19.62
N MET A 418 23.94 -0.20 -18.49
CA MET A 418 23.13 -1.38 -18.21
C MET A 418 21.98 -1.56 -19.23
N THR A 419 21.41 -0.45 -19.71
CA THR A 419 20.38 -0.36 -20.77
C THR A 419 20.88 -0.94 -22.09
N GLU A 420 22.01 -0.43 -22.60
CA GLU A 420 22.67 -0.94 -23.80
C GLU A 420 23.12 -2.40 -23.64
N SER A 421 23.58 -2.78 -22.45
CA SER A 421 23.90 -4.18 -22.20
C SER A 421 22.68 -5.10 -22.33
N MET A 422 21.46 -4.62 -22.06
CA MET A 422 20.23 -5.40 -22.31
C MET A 422 19.90 -5.49 -23.81
N LYS A 423 20.01 -4.40 -24.58
CA LYS A 423 19.90 -4.40 -26.07
C LYS A 423 20.83 -5.45 -26.67
N VAL A 424 22.10 -5.45 -26.28
CA VAL A 424 23.10 -6.44 -26.73
C VAL A 424 22.76 -7.87 -26.28
N LEU A 425 22.38 -8.08 -25.02
CA LEU A 425 22.08 -9.43 -24.49
C LEU A 425 20.79 -10.05 -25.06
N PHE A 426 19.84 -9.23 -25.51
CA PHE A 426 18.56 -9.70 -26.08
C PHE A 426 18.60 -10.00 -27.59
N ARG A 427 19.56 -9.45 -28.34
CA ARG A 427 19.72 -9.66 -29.80
C ARG A 427 19.85 -11.14 -30.18
N GLU A 428 19.24 -11.52 -31.30
CA GLU A 428 19.44 -12.84 -31.94
C GLU A 428 20.82 -12.90 -32.65
N CYS A 429 21.34 -14.10 -32.89
CA CYS A 429 22.70 -14.33 -33.43
C CYS A 429 22.78 -14.38 -34.97
N GLU A 430 21.87 -13.73 -35.68
CA GLU A 430 21.75 -13.79 -37.15
C GLU A 430 21.90 -12.42 -37.85
N GLY A 431 22.28 -11.37 -37.11
CA GLY A 431 22.56 -10.05 -37.65
C GLY A 431 24.02 -9.87 -38.08
N ALA A 432 24.30 -8.81 -38.84
CA ALA A 432 25.66 -8.43 -39.25
C ALA A 432 26.48 -7.78 -38.11
N GLU A 433 25.84 -7.39 -37.01
CA GLU A 433 26.45 -6.73 -35.85
C GLU A 433 26.67 -7.72 -34.67
N ASP A 434 27.84 -8.36 -34.57
CA ASP A 434 28.22 -9.13 -33.38
C ASP A 434 29.11 -8.32 -32.41
N TYR A 435 28.58 -8.00 -31.23
CA TYR A 435 29.28 -7.22 -30.22
C TYR A 435 30.38 -8.03 -29.52
N HIS A 436 31.63 -7.84 -29.95
CA HIS A 436 32.83 -8.54 -29.43
C HIS A 436 32.77 -10.09 -29.56
N GLY A 437 32.11 -10.59 -30.62
CA GLY A 437 32.04 -12.03 -30.90
C GLY A 437 31.15 -12.80 -29.92
N LEU A 438 30.05 -12.19 -29.47
CA LEU A 438 29.10 -12.79 -28.52
C LEU A 438 28.43 -14.05 -29.09
N CYS A 439 28.33 -14.17 -30.41
CA CYS A 439 27.75 -15.31 -31.12
C CYS A 439 28.83 -16.19 -31.81
N GLU A 440 29.99 -15.62 -32.16
CA GLU A 440 31.15 -16.32 -32.75
C GLU A 440 31.57 -17.60 -31.98
N PRO A 441 31.61 -18.79 -32.64
CA PRO A 441 31.99 -20.06 -32.01
C PRO A 441 33.35 -20.03 -31.29
N GLU A 442 34.36 -19.39 -31.88
CA GLU A 442 35.73 -19.33 -31.34
C GLU A 442 35.83 -18.53 -30.03
N HIS A 443 34.82 -17.73 -29.70
CA HIS A 443 34.83 -16.82 -28.56
C HIS A 443 33.81 -17.18 -27.47
N ARG A 444 32.95 -18.18 -27.70
CA ARG A 444 31.91 -18.63 -26.75
C ARG A 444 32.42 -18.93 -25.35
N PHE A 445 33.55 -19.64 -25.18
CA PHE A 445 34.08 -19.94 -23.83
C PHE A 445 34.52 -18.67 -23.08
N ARG A 446 35.31 -17.80 -23.74
CA ARG A 446 35.76 -16.51 -23.19
C ARG A 446 34.56 -15.64 -22.79
N ASN A 447 33.55 -15.58 -23.66
CA ASN A 447 32.40 -14.72 -23.48
C ASN A 447 31.43 -15.30 -22.41
N THR A 448 31.29 -16.62 -22.30
CA THR A 448 30.55 -17.30 -21.22
C THR A 448 31.19 -17.02 -19.85
N VAL A 449 32.51 -17.17 -19.72
CA VAL A 449 33.24 -16.84 -18.48
C VAL A 449 33.13 -15.35 -18.15
N SER A 450 33.23 -14.47 -19.16
CA SER A 450 33.06 -13.03 -18.99
C SER A 450 31.65 -12.63 -18.52
N LEU A 451 30.60 -13.29 -19.03
CA LEU A 451 29.21 -13.07 -18.61
C LEU A 451 28.93 -13.59 -17.20
N ILE A 452 29.49 -14.74 -16.81
CA ILE A 452 29.40 -15.25 -15.43
C ILE A 452 30.07 -14.27 -14.46
N LEU A 453 31.29 -13.83 -14.78
CA LEU A 453 32.02 -12.84 -13.98
C LEU A 453 31.27 -11.50 -13.91
N ALA A 454 30.72 -11.03 -15.04
CA ALA A 454 29.89 -9.83 -15.09
C ALA A 454 28.63 -9.96 -14.22
N THR A 455 27.98 -11.13 -14.23
CA THR A 455 26.80 -11.42 -13.39
C THR A 455 27.16 -11.30 -11.90
N LEU A 456 28.25 -11.94 -11.45
CA LEU A 456 28.71 -11.89 -10.06
C LEU A 456 29.12 -10.47 -9.62
N ILE A 457 29.86 -9.75 -10.45
CA ILE A 457 30.29 -8.37 -10.16
C ILE A 457 29.09 -7.42 -10.12
N ARG A 458 28.11 -7.56 -11.02
CA ARG A 458 26.87 -6.79 -10.99
C ARG A 458 26.05 -7.07 -9.73
N ILE A 459 25.91 -8.33 -9.30
CA ILE A 459 25.23 -8.68 -8.03
C ILE A 459 25.87 -7.93 -6.85
N PHE A 460 27.20 -7.96 -6.75
CA PHE A 460 27.94 -7.26 -5.70
C PHE A 460 27.73 -5.74 -5.75
N PHE A 461 27.88 -5.11 -6.92
CA PHE A 461 27.69 -3.67 -7.04
C PHE A 461 26.23 -3.21 -6.90
N VAL A 462 25.21 -4.01 -7.27
CA VAL A 462 23.80 -3.67 -6.98
C VAL A 462 23.54 -3.66 -5.48
N ILE A 463 24.04 -4.67 -4.75
CA ILE A 463 23.92 -4.75 -3.28
C ILE A 463 24.50 -3.50 -2.60
N ILE A 464 25.60 -2.95 -3.12
CA ILE A 464 26.22 -1.75 -2.57
C ILE A 464 25.60 -0.47 -3.15
N SER A 465 25.65 -0.21 -4.46
CA SER A 465 25.20 1.06 -5.07
C SER A 465 23.74 1.42 -4.76
N TYR A 466 22.84 0.44 -4.63
CA TYR A 466 21.47 0.72 -4.24
C TYR A 466 21.42 1.19 -2.77
N GLY A 467 21.07 2.46 -2.54
CA GLY A 467 20.98 3.09 -1.21
C GLY A 467 22.03 4.16 -0.90
N CYS A 468 23.02 4.36 -1.78
CA CYS A 468 23.83 5.58 -1.78
C CYS A 468 22.93 6.84 -1.89
N LYS A 469 23.41 8.01 -1.44
CA LYS A 469 22.63 9.27 -1.46
C LYS A 469 22.60 9.98 -2.83
N VAL A 470 22.27 9.21 -3.86
CA VAL A 470 22.01 9.64 -5.24
C VAL A 470 20.63 9.11 -5.69
N PRO A 471 20.02 9.60 -6.79
CA PRO A 471 18.81 9.00 -7.33
C PRO A 471 19.13 7.62 -7.91
N ALA A 472 18.43 6.57 -7.48
CA ALA A 472 18.80 5.19 -7.80
C ALA A 472 17.58 4.24 -7.90
N GLY A 473 17.43 3.57 -9.04
CA GLY A 473 16.47 2.48 -9.25
C GLY A 473 17.16 1.13 -9.40
N ILE A 474 16.53 0.08 -8.88
CA ILE A 474 17.07 -1.30 -8.88
C ILE A 474 16.58 -2.15 -10.07
N PHE A 475 15.58 -1.68 -10.82
CA PHE A 475 14.91 -2.43 -11.90
C PHE A 475 15.87 -2.85 -13.01
N VAL A 476 16.46 -1.89 -13.74
CA VAL A 476 17.38 -2.16 -14.86
C VAL A 476 18.63 -2.94 -14.43
N PRO A 477 19.35 -2.61 -13.34
CA PRO A 477 20.48 -3.44 -12.89
C PRO A 477 20.09 -4.90 -12.61
N SER A 478 18.90 -5.14 -12.06
CA SER A 478 18.39 -6.51 -11.81
C SER A 478 18.03 -7.24 -13.10
N MET A 479 17.36 -6.56 -14.04
CA MET A 479 17.11 -7.09 -15.38
C MET A 479 18.42 -7.42 -16.11
N ALA A 480 19.43 -6.57 -16.00
CA ALA A 480 20.74 -6.77 -16.63
C ALA A 480 21.51 -7.95 -16.02
N ILE A 481 21.41 -8.20 -14.71
CA ILE A 481 21.92 -9.42 -14.05
C ILE A 481 21.19 -10.66 -14.57
N GLY A 482 19.86 -10.60 -14.59
CA GLY A 482 19.01 -11.68 -15.12
C GLY A 482 19.30 -12.00 -16.58
N ALA A 483 19.51 -10.97 -17.41
CA ALA A 483 19.88 -11.09 -18.81
C ALA A 483 21.26 -11.73 -18.99
N SER A 484 22.25 -11.37 -18.17
CA SER A 484 23.59 -11.97 -18.23
C SER A 484 23.54 -13.46 -17.86
N PHE A 485 22.81 -13.84 -16.79
CA PHE A 485 22.61 -15.24 -16.42
C PHE A 485 21.81 -16.00 -17.50
N GLY A 486 20.70 -15.44 -17.97
CA GLY A 486 19.86 -16.04 -19.01
C GLY A 486 20.62 -16.26 -20.31
N ARG A 487 21.39 -15.28 -20.80
CA ARG A 487 22.24 -15.42 -21.99
C ARG A 487 23.29 -16.53 -21.81
N THR A 488 23.87 -16.61 -20.61
CA THR A 488 24.81 -17.69 -20.24
C THR A 488 24.16 -19.06 -20.35
N VAL A 489 22.95 -19.25 -19.79
CA VAL A 489 22.18 -20.49 -19.92
C VAL A 489 21.85 -20.80 -21.38
N GLY A 490 21.38 -19.82 -22.15
CA GLY A 490 21.04 -20.00 -23.57
C GLY A 490 22.23 -20.45 -24.43
N ILE A 491 23.41 -19.85 -24.22
CA ILE A 491 24.66 -20.26 -24.90
C ILE A 491 25.06 -21.69 -24.48
N ILE A 492 24.92 -22.06 -23.20
CA ILE A 492 25.19 -23.42 -22.73
C ILE A 492 24.24 -24.44 -23.37
N VAL A 493 22.94 -24.14 -23.45
CA VAL A 493 21.95 -25.01 -24.11
C VAL A 493 22.25 -25.17 -25.61
N GLN A 494 22.63 -24.08 -26.29
CA GLN A 494 23.06 -24.12 -27.69
C GLN A 494 24.31 -25.02 -27.88
N VAL A 495 25.31 -24.94 -27.00
CA VAL A 495 26.51 -25.80 -27.05
C VAL A 495 26.16 -27.28 -26.78
N ILE A 496 25.22 -27.57 -25.88
CA ILE A 496 24.75 -28.94 -25.62
C ILE A 496 24.03 -29.52 -26.86
N HIS A 497 23.23 -28.70 -27.54
CA HIS A 497 22.55 -29.04 -28.81
C HIS A 497 23.58 -29.32 -29.93
N GLU A 498 24.50 -28.39 -30.19
CA GLU A 498 25.54 -28.56 -31.22
C GLU A 498 26.45 -29.78 -30.96
N ALA A 499 26.66 -30.16 -29.70
CA ALA A 499 27.44 -31.35 -29.34
C ALA A 499 26.66 -32.68 -29.45
N ASN A 500 25.31 -32.67 -29.41
CA ASN A 500 24.48 -33.88 -29.40
C ASN A 500 23.17 -33.72 -30.23
N PRO A 501 23.25 -33.35 -31.52
CA PRO A 501 22.07 -33.03 -32.33
C PRO A 501 21.11 -34.22 -32.52
N GLU A 502 21.66 -35.44 -32.67
CA GLU A 502 20.91 -36.70 -32.82
C GLU A 502 20.22 -37.20 -31.54
N SER A 503 20.27 -36.43 -30.43
CA SER A 503 19.65 -36.87 -29.17
C SER A 503 18.15 -36.66 -29.16
N VAL A 504 17.41 -37.63 -28.60
CA VAL A 504 15.93 -37.63 -28.50
C VAL A 504 15.37 -36.38 -27.80
N PHE A 505 16.18 -35.69 -26.99
CA PHE A 505 15.82 -34.43 -26.33
C PHE A 505 15.64 -33.26 -27.32
N PHE A 506 16.35 -33.28 -28.46
CA PHE A 506 16.31 -32.24 -29.49
C PHE A 506 15.55 -32.64 -30.76
N SER A 507 14.88 -33.80 -30.80
CA SER A 507 14.19 -34.30 -32.01
C SER A 507 12.96 -33.48 -32.45
N SER A 508 12.69 -32.33 -31.82
CA SER A 508 11.68 -31.34 -32.22
C SER A 508 12.27 -30.14 -32.98
N CYS A 509 13.60 -30.09 -33.11
CA CYS A 509 14.32 -29.06 -33.86
C CYS A 509 14.20 -29.28 -35.37
N ALA A 510 14.07 -28.20 -36.15
CA ALA A 510 14.15 -28.25 -37.61
C ALA A 510 15.63 -28.20 -38.06
N PRO A 511 16.03 -28.91 -39.14
CA PRO A 511 17.44 -28.94 -39.57
C PRO A 511 17.93 -27.61 -40.17
N ASP A 512 17.05 -26.85 -40.82
CA ASP A 512 17.41 -25.65 -41.59
C ASP A 512 17.26 -24.33 -40.79
N VAL A 513 16.93 -24.38 -39.49
CA VAL A 513 16.68 -23.20 -38.64
C VAL A 513 17.30 -23.41 -37.25
N PRO A 514 18.08 -22.46 -36.69
CA PRO A 514 18.66 -22.62 -35.36
C PRO A 514 17.60 -22.80 -34.27
N CYS A 515 17.60 -23.97 -33.64
CA CYS A 515 16.58 -24.39 -32.67
C CYS A 515 16.61 -23.62 -31.34
N ILE A 516 17.76 -23.05 -30.97
CA ILE A 516 17.97 -22.33 -29.71
C ILE A 516 18.33 -20.88 -30.02
N THR A 517 17.56 -19.91 -29.50
CA THR A 517 17.88 -18.49 -29.55
C THR A 517 18.34 -18.00 -28.16
N PRO A 518 19.64 -17.78 -27.89
CA PRO A 518 20.10 -17.35 -26.57
C PRO A 518 19.55 -16.00 -26.07
N GLY A 519 19.03 -15.16 -26.96
CA GLY A 519 18.35 -13.90 -26.61
C GLY A 519 17.05 -14.10 -25.82
N THR A 520 16.25 -15.12 -26.15
CA THR A 520 14.97 -15.38 -25.44
C THR A 520 15.24 -15.83 -24.00
N TYR A 521 16.31 -16.60 -23.77
CA TYR A 521 16.78 -17.00 -22.44
C TYR A 521 17.24 -15.78 -21.62
N ALA A 522 17.95 -14.84 -22.24
CA ALA A 522 18.34 -13.58 -21.60
C ALA A 522 17.11 -12.74 -21.20
N PHE A 523 16.13 -12.61 -22.10
CA PHE A 523 14.86 -11.92 -21.85
C PHE A 523 14.06 -12.57 -20.70
N LEU A 524 13.90 -13.89 -20.70
CA LEU A 524 13.27 -14.63 -19.60
C LEU A 524 14.04 -14.48 -18.27
N GLY A 525 15.38 -14.47 -18.33
CA GLY A 525 16.24 -14.21 -17.17
C GLY A 525 16.04 -12.81 -16.57
N ALA A 526 15.91 -11.78 -17.41
CA ALA A 526 15.60 -10.42 -16.98
C ALA A 526 14.25 -10.34 -16.25
N ALA A 527 13.21 -11.02 -16.77
CA ALA A 527 11.91 -11.14 -16.13
C ALA A 527 11.99 -11.86 -14.77
N ALA A 528 12.77 -12.96 -14.69
CA ALA A 528 12.97 -13.72 -13.46
C ALA A 528 13.67 -12.89 -12.35
N ALA A 529 14.76 -12.20 -12.70
CA ALA A 529 15.52 -11.40 -11.74
C ALA A 529 14.77 -10.15 -11.26
N LEU A 530 13.97 -9.52 -12.14
CA LEU A 530 13.13 -8.38 -11.76
C LEU A 530 12.00 -8.78 -10.81
N SER A 531 11.25 -9.83 -11.16
CA SER A 531 10.14 -10.33 -10.33
C SER A 531 10.62 -10.86 -8.97
N GLY A 532 11.81 -11.48 -8.92
CA GLY A 532 12.41 -11.98 -7.68
C GLY A 532 12.79 -10.89 -6.67
N ILE A 533 13.19 -9.69 -7.11
CA ILE A 533 13.51 -8.56 -6.21
C ILE A 533 12.28 -7.71 -5.87
N MET A 534 11.41 -7.44 -6.86
CA MET A 534 10.31 -6.50 -6.70
C MET A 534 9.01 -7.16 -6.21
N HIS A 535 8.88 -8.50 -6.29
CA HIS A 535 7.66 -9.26 -5.98
C HIS A 535 6.40 -8.75 -6.73
N ILE A 536 6.63 -8.29 -7.97
CA ILE A 536 5.60 -8.04 -8.99
C ILE A 536 5.71 -9.14 -10.04
N TYR A 537 4.56 -9.70 -10.45
CA TYR A 537 4.51 -10.89 -11.28
C TYR A 537 3.64 -10.65 -12.51
N VAL A 538 2.40 -10.17 -12.32
CA VAL A 538 1.46 -9.92 -13.41
C VAL A 538 1.93 -8.76 -14.28
N SER A 539 2.40 -7.69 -13.65
CA SER A 539 2.91 -6.51 -14.35
C SER A 539 4.17 -6.81 -15.16
N VAL A 540 5.06 -7.66 -14.62
CA VAL A 540 6.31 -8.03 -15.32
C VAL A 540 6.01 -8.83 -16.58
N VAL A 541 5.11 -9.82 -16.54
CA VAL A 541 4.70 -10.56 -17.74
C VAL A 541 4.16 -9.63 -18.82
N VAL A 542 3.33 -8.64 -18.47
CA VAL A 542 2.75 -7.71 -19.46
C VAL A 542 3.76 -6.68 -19.96
N ILE A 543 4.66 -6.16 -19.11
CA ILE A 543 5.76 -5.29 -19.54
C ILE A 543 6.64 -6.03 -20.56
N MET A 544 7.03 -7.27 -20.23
CA MET A 544 7.89 -8.10 -21.08
C MET A 544 7.21 -8.48 -22.41
N PHE A 545 5.89 -8.68 -22.40
CA PHE A 545 5.10 -8.83 -23.63
C PHE A 545 5.04 -7.54 -24.47
N GLU A 546 4.70 -6.37 -23.89
CA GLU A 546 4.64 -5.11 -24.65
C GLU A 546 6.01 -4.71 -25.22
N LEU A 547 7.11 -5.08 -24.55
CA LEU A 547 8.49 -4.91 -25.02
C LEU A 547 8.84 -5.79 -26.23
N THR A 548 8.35 -7.04 -26.28
CA THR A 548 8.70 -7.99 -27.36
C THR A 548 7.72 -7.98 -28.53
N GLY A 549 6.47 -7.59 -28.29
CA GLY A 549 5.37 -7.74 -29.24
C GLY A 549 4.98 -9.21 -29.56
N ALA A 550 5.71 -10.18 -29.01
CA ALA A 550 5.62 -11.59 -29.37
C ALA A 550 4.70 -12.36 -28.42
N LEU A 551 3.47 -12.63 -28.86
CA LEU A 551 2.46 -13.38 -28.10
C LEU A 551 2.94 -14.79 -27.69
N THR A 552 3.86 -15.39 -28.47
CA THR A 552 4.41 -16.73 -28.27
C THR A 552 5.14 -16.90 -26.93
N TYR A 553 5.87 -15.87 -26.47
CA TYR A 553 6.70 -15.94 -25.26
C TYR A 553 5.96 -15.60 -23.96
N ILE A 554 4.67 -15.27 -24.02
CA ILE A 554 3.85 -15.02 -22.82
C ILE A 554 3.83 -16.24 -21.90
N LEU A 555 3.61 -17.45 -22.44
CA LEU A 555 3.52 -18.67 -21.63
C LEU A 555 4.86 -19.06 -20.97
N PRO A 556 6.01 -19.09 -21.69
CA PRO A 556 7.33 -19.17 -21.07
C PRO A 556 7.56 -18.14 -19.95
N THR A 557 7.20 -16.87 -20.19
CA THR A 557 7.38 -15.81 -19.20
C THR A 557 6.52 -16.06 -17.96
N MET A 558 5.27 -16.50 -18.11
CA MET A 558 4.40 -16.90 -17.00
C MET A 558 4.95 -18.09 -16.21
N ILE A 559 5.54 -19.10 -16.87
CA ILE A 559 6.15 -20.25 -16.21
C ILE A 559 7.36 -19.81 -15.38
N VAL A 560 8.28 -19.04 -15.99
CA VAL A 560 9.49 -18.53 -15.32
C VAL A 560 9.13 -17.67 -14.11
N VAL A 561 8.24 -16.70 -14.29
CA VAL A 561 7.81 -15.76 -13.23
C VAL A 561 7.00 -16.49 -12.14
N GLY A 562 6.24 -17.54 -12.49
CA GLY A 562 5.54 -18.40 -11.55
C GLY A 562 6.49 -19.24 -10.67
N VAL A 563 7.58 -19.78 -11.26
CA VAL A 563 8.64 -20.46 -10.50
C VAL A 563 9.40 -19.47 -9.62
N THR A 564 9.75 -18.29 -10.13
CA THR A 564 10.34 -17.20 -9.32
C THR A 564 9.47 -16.89 -8.11
N LYS A 565 8.15 -16.72 -8.30
CA LYS A 565 7.20 -16.47 -7.21
C LYS A 565 7.25 -17.57 -6.15
N ALA A 566 7.11 -18.83 -6.57
CA ALA A 566 7.09 -19.97 -5.66
C ALA A 566 8.39 -20.11 -4.86
N VAL A 567 9.54 -19.72 -5.42
CA VAL A 567 10.81 -19.69 -4.69
C VAL A 567 10.91 -18.47 -3.77
N SER A 568 10.55 -17.27 -4.22
CA SER A 568 10.53 -16.05 -3.41
C SER A 568 9.69 -16.20 -2.14
N GLU A 569 8.49 -16.77 -2.23
CA GLU A 569 7.56 -16.95 -1.10
C GLU A 569 8.11 -17.89 0.00
N LEU A 570 9.10 -18.74 -0.29
CA LEU A 570 9.80 -19.57 0.70
C LEU A 570 10.83 -18.78 1.54
N PHE A 571 11.36 -17.68 1.01
CA PHE A 571 12.40 -16.89 1.68
C PHE A 571 11.88 -15.60 2.33
N GLY A 572 10.69 -15.14 1.94
CA GLY A 572 10.00 -14.06 2.66
C GLY A 572 8.84 -13.42 1.92
N LYS A 573 7.98 -12.76 2.69
CA LYS A 573 6.88 -11.90 2.18
C LYS A 573 7.38 -10.49 1.85
N GLY A 574 6.72 -9.82 0.90
CA GLY A 574 7.02 -8.45 0.47
C GLY A 574 8.32 -8.30 -0.35
N GLY A 575 8.31 -7.40 -1.34
CA GLY A 575 9.48 -7.11 -2.18
C GLY A 575 10.42 -6.08 -1.55
N ILE A 576 11.49 -5.68 -2.26
CA ILE A 576 12.47 -4.70 -1.74
C ILE A 576 11.83 -3.36 -1.35
N ALA A 577 10.78 -2.93 -2.06
CA ALA A 577 10.05 -1.70 -1.75
C ALA A 577 9.31 -1.79 -0.41
N ASP A 578 8.64 -2.92 -0.14
CA ASP A 578 7.99 -3.22 1.14
C ASP A 578 9.04 -3.28 2.25
N ARG A 579 10.12 -4.06 2.06
CA ARG A 579 11.19 -4.21 3.05
C ARG A 579 11.89 -2.89 3.39
N MET A 580 12.01 -1.96 2.44
CA MET A 580 12.56 -0.63 2.68
C MET A 580 11.60 0.30 3.46
N ILE A 581 10.28 0.12 3.37
CA ILE A 581 9.30 0.82 4.22
C ILE A 581 9.51 0.42 5.69
N TRP A 582 9.55 -0.89 5.95
CA TRP A 582 9.80 -1.46 7.28
C TRP A 582 11.16 -1.01 7.85
N PHE A 583 12.24 -1.16 7.09
CA PHE A 583 13.58 -0.71 7.51
C PHE A 583 13.67 0.80 7.80
N SER A 584 12.94 1.60 7.03
CA SER A 584 12.88 3.07 7.23
C SER A 584 12.00 3.47 8.42
N GLY A 585 11.19 2.57 8.99
CA GLY A 585 10.22 2.90 10.02
C GLY A 585 9.20 3.93 9.53
N MET A 586 8.73 3.79 8.28
CA MET A 586 7.66 4.64 7.74
C MET A 586 6.29 4.05 8.10
N PRO A 587 5.27 4.89 8.39
CA PRO A 587 3.93 4.39 8.66
C PRO A 587 3.33 3.84 7.38
N TYR A 588 3.08 2.53 7.37
CA TYR A 588 2.39 1.82 6.31
C TYR A 588 1.58 0.70 6.92
N LEU A 589 0.29 0.68 6.62
CA LEU A 589 -0.58 -0.45 6.94
C LEU A 589 -0.57 -1.35 5.70
N ASP A 590 0.08 -2.51 5.79
CA ASP A 590 0.17 -3.41 4.64
C ASP A 590 -1.21 -4.01 4.32
N ASN A 591 -1.50 -4.07 3.04
CA ASN A 591 -2.72 -4.64 2.50
C ASN A 591 -2.50 -6.07 2.00
N LYS A 592 -1.25 -6.51 1.85
CA LYS A 592 -0.84 -7.87 1.47
C LYS A 592 -0.83 -8.85 2.68
N GLU A 593 -0.77 -8.34 3.91
CA GLU A 593 -0.59 -9.16 5.12
C GLU A 593 -1.72 -8.99 6.14
N GLU A 594 -2.53 -10.03 6.31
CA GLU A 594 -3.60 -10.05 7.32
C GLU A 594 -3.06 -10.55 8.67
N HIS A 595 -2.97 -9.63 9.63
CA HIS A 595 -2.49 -9.88 10.97
C HIS A 595 -3.67 -10.11 11.93
N ASN A 596 -3.85 -11.35 12.37
CA ASN A 596 -4.88 -11.72 13.35
C ASN A 596 -4.31 -11.59 14.77
N PHE A 597 -4.44 -10.40 15.38
CA PHE A 597 -3.95 -10.17 16.74
C PHE A 597 -4.83 -10.85 17.79
N GLY A 598 -6.12 -11.06 17.52
CA GLY A 598 -7.05 -11.74 18.44
C GLY A 598 -7.34 -10.94 19.71
N VAL A 599 -6.99 -9.65 19.74
CA VAL A 599 -7.21 -8.74 20.86
C VAL A 599 -8.30 -7.72 20.54
N PRO A 600 -9.10 -7.28 21.53
CA PRO A 600 -10.04 -6.20 21.33
C PRO A 600 -9.31 -4.84 21.30
N VAL A 601 -9.80 -3.92 20.45
CA VAL A 601 -9.23 -2.58 20.21
C VAL A 601 -8.95 -1.76 21.48
N SER A 602 -9.66 -2.04 22.59
CA SER A 602 -9.34 -1.51 23.93
C SER A 602 -7.87 -1.64 24.38
N HIS A 603 -7.06 -2.54 23.80
CA HIS A 603 -5.62 -2.69 24.11
C HIS A 603 -4.72 -1.75 23.29
N ALA A 604 -5.22 -1.21 22.16
CA ALA A 604 -4.50 -0.29 21.28
C ALA A 604 -4.99 1.17 21.40
N MET A 605 -6.11 1.41 22.10
CA MET A 605 -6.73 2.73 22.18
C MET A 605 -6.08 3.67 23.20
N ILE A 606 -6.12 4.96 22.90
CA ILE A 606 -5.88 6.01 23.88
C ILE A 606 -7.15 6.16 24.72
N SER A 607 -7.06 5.87 26.02
CA SER A 607 -8.20 5.91 26.95
C SER A 607 -8.42 7.29 27.59
N ASP A 608 -7.34 8.07 27.81
CA ASP A 608 -7.44 9.45 28.27
C ASP A 608 -7.51 10.40 27.07
N VAL A 609 -8.70 10.96 26.82
CA VAL A 609 -9.01 11.74 25.62
C VAL A 609 -9.54 13.11 26.01
N VAL A 610 -8.88 14.16 25.53
CA VAL A 610 -9.29 15.56 25.73
C VAL A 610 -10.56 15.84 24.91
N SER A 611 -11.71 15.78 25.57
CA SER A 611 -13.03 16.08 25.01
C SER A 611 -13.49 17.50 25.30
N ILE A 612 -14.33 18.07 24.43
CA ILE A 612 -14.98 19.37 24.65
C ILE A 612 -16.44 19.14 25.08
N PRO A 613 -16.91 19.69 26.22
CA PRO A 613 -18.30 19.57 26.66
C PRO A 613 -19.25 20.43 25.81
N SER A 614 -20.52 20.05 25.72
CA SER A 614 -21.46 20.65 24.76
C SER A 614 -21.83 22.09 25.07
N ASN A 615 -21.62 22.52 26.32
CA ASN A 615 -21.94 23.85 26.84
C ASN A 615 -20.95 24.22 27.95
N GLY A 616 -20.91 25.51 28.30
CA GLY A 616 -20.25 25.99 29.53
C GLY A 616 -18.76 26.35 29.38
N MET A 617 -18.04 25.73 28.45
CA MET A 617 -16.66 26.13 28.12
C MET A 617 -16.62 27.58 27.59
N THR A 618 -15.63 28.37 28.01
CA THR A 618 -15.44 29.75 27.54
C THR A 618 -14.55 29.82 26.31
N LEU A 619 -14.72 30.89 25.51
CA LEU A 619 -13.90 31.16 24.33
C LEU A 619 -12.39 31.17 24.67
N GLN A 620 -11.99 31.76 25.80
CA GLN A 620 -10.61 31.74 26.29
C GLN A 620 -10.08 30.31 26.51
N THR A 621 -10.91 29.37 26.99
CA THR A 621 -10.50 27.97 27.17
C THR A 621 -10.36 27.24 25.84
N VAL A 622 -11.25 27.50 24.88
CA VAL A 622 -11.13 26.99 23.49
C VAL A 622 -9.85 27.50 22.84
N GLU A 623 -9.52 28.79 23.01
CA GLU A 623 -8.28 29.37 22.49
C GLU A 623 -7.03 28.81 23.18
N ARG A 624 -7.11 28.51 24.48
CA ARG A 624 -6.03 27.83 25.21
C ARG A 624 -5.79 26.41 24.68
N LEU A 625 -6.85 25.65 24.36
CA LEU A 625 -6.74 24.35 23.67
C LEU A 625 -6.13 24.47 22.26
N LEU A 626 -6.51 25.52 21.51
CA LEU A 626 -5.98 25.80 20.17
C LEU A 626 -4.53 26.35 20.14
N THR A 627 -3.95 26.67 21.29
CA THR A 627 -2.57 27.22 21.41
C THR A 627 -1.62 26.32 22.19
N LYS A 628 -2.05 25.75 23.33
CA LYS A 628 -1.23 24.88 24.19
C LYS A 628 -1.00 23.49 23.58
N ASP A 629 -2.08 22.84 23.15
CA ASP A 629 -2.08 21.43 22.81
C ASP A 629 -2.02 21.26 21.28
N ASN A 630 -1.28 20.27 20.76
CA ASN A 630 -1.05 20.14 19.30
C ASN A 630 -2.07 19.23 18.58
N TYR A 631 -3.11 18.79 19.31
CA TYR A 631 -4.14 17.87 18.83
C TYR A 631 -4.89 18.38 17.59
N GLN A 632 -5.26 17.45 16.72
CA GLN A 632 -5.73 17.74 15.36
C GLN A 632 -7.26 17.76 15.23
N GLY A 633 -7.96 17.42 16.30
CA GLY A 633 -9.40 17.49 16.49
C GLY A 633 -9.77 16.91 17.86
N PHE A 634 -11.03 17.09 18.24
CA PHE A 634 -11.52 16.84 19.60
C PHE A 634 -12.92 16.21 19.53
N PRO A 635 -13.22 15.15 20.30
CA PRO A 635 -14.59 14.65 20.44
C PRO A 635 -15.42 15.63 21.28
N ILE A 636 -16.68 15.80 20.88
CA ILE A 636 -17.68 16.60 21.59
C ILE A 636 -18.50 15.67 22.48
N VAL A 637 -18.61 15.98 23.77
CA VAL A 637 -19.42 15.23 24.74
C VAL A 637 -20.52 16.10 25.33
N GLU A 638 -21.60 15.51 25.85
CA GLU A 638 -22.69 16.27 26.50
C GLU A 638 -22.18 17.00 27.76
N ASP A 639 -21.45 16.30 28.62
CA ASP A 639 -20.80 16.84 29.83
C ASP A 639 -19.49 16.08 30.13
N GLU A 640 -18.56 16.72 30.86
CA GLU A 640 -17.27 16.12 31.22
C GLU A 640 -17.42 14.88 32.14
N THR A 641 -18.47 14.82 32.95
CA THR A 641 -18.77 13.67 33.84
C THR A 641 -19.57 12.57 33.14
N SER A 642 -20.50 12.93 32.24
CA SER A 642 -21.31 11.95 31.52
C SER A 642 -20.51 11.25 30.41
N LYS A 643 -19.60 12.00 29.77
CA LYS A 643 -18.84 11.63 28.56
C LYS A 643 -19.71 11.06 27.44
N ILE A 644 -21.00 11.40 27.38
CA ILE A 644 -21.91 10.97 26.32
C ILE A 644 -21.49 11.63 25.02
N LEU A 645 -21.15 10.84 24.01
CA LEU A 645 -20.59 11.31 22.74
C LEU A 645 -21.67 11.95 21.85
N LEU A 646 -21.40 13.16 21.36
CA LEU A 646 -22.29 13.91 20.47
C LEU A 646 -21.72 14.10 19.06
N GLY A 647 -20.40 13.99 18.88
CA GLY A 647 -19.74 14.12 17.58
C GLY A 647 -18.25 14.45 17.72
N TYR A 648 -17.67 15.03 16.68
CA TYR A 648 -16.25 15.36 16.59
C TYR A 648 -16.01 16.68 15.86
N ILE A 649 -14.99 17.46 16.23
CA ILE A 649 -14.59 18.68 15.52
C ILE A 649 -13.09 18.68 15.21
N GLY A 650 -12.74 19.03 13.97
CA GLY A 650 -11.34 19.20 13.56
C GLY A 650 -10.74 20.50 14.10
N ARG A 651 -9.43 20.52 14.37
CA ARG A 651 -8.72 21.74 14.83
C ARG A 651 -8.85 22.89 13.84
N THR A 652 -8.82 22.59 12.54
CA THR A 652 -8.94 23.56 11.45
C THR A 652 -10.33 24.17 11.40
N GLU A 653 -11.37 23.33 11.50
CA GLU A 653 -12.78 23.73 11.59
C GLU A 653 -13.05 24.59 12.83
N LEU A 654 -12.58 24.15 14.00
CA LEU A 654 -12.71 24.88 15.27
C LEU A 654 -12.00 26.25 15.22
N ARG A 655 -10.76 26.30 14.72
CA ARG A 655 -10.02 27.56 14.55
C ARG A 655 -10.71 28.47 13.54
N TYR A 656 -11.17 27.96 12.39
CA TYR A 656 -11.93 28.75 11.43
C TYR A 656 -13.21 29.34 12.04
N ALA A 657 -13.92 28.57 12.87
CA ALA A 657 -15.12 29.02 13.56
C ALA A 657 -14.84 30.13 14.58
N VAL A 658 -13.78 29.98 15.40
CA VAL A 658 -13.31 31.02 16.34
C VAL A 658 -12.85 32.28 15.60
N ASP A 659 -11.99 32.15 14.59
CA ASP A 659 -11.47 33.26 13.78
C ASP A 659 -12.62 33.98 13.04
N ARG A 660 -13.67 33.25 12.65
CA ARG A 660 -14.88 33.83 12.06
C ARG A 660 -15.72 34.58 13.08
N ALA A 661 -15.99 33.99 14.24
CA ALA A 661 -16.78 34.62 15.29
C ALA A 661 -16.15 35.97 15.72
N LYS A 662 -14.81 36.02 15.84
CA LYS A 662 -14.05 37.26 16.10
C LYS A 662 -14.15 38.33 15.00
N ARG A 663 -14.34 37.94 13.73
CA ARG A 663 -14.53 38.89 12.62
C ARG A 663 -15.97 39.39 12.51
N GLU A 664 -16.95 38.59 12.92
CA GLU A 664 -18.37 38.95 12.84
C GLU A 664 -18.86 39.72 14.06
N ARG A 665 -18.20 39.61 15.23
CA ARG A 665 -18.60 40.28 16.48
C ARG A 665 -17.41 40.63 17.38
N THR A 666 -17.51 41.74 18.09
CA THR A 666 -16.66 42.04 19.25
C THR A 666 -17.04 41.12 20.41
N LEU A 667 -16.19 40.14 20.72
CA LEU A 667 -16.49 39.08 21.70
C LEU A 667 -15.68 39.27 22.99
N SER A 668 -16.33 39.02 24.13
CA SER A 668 -15.62 38.87 25.41
C SER A 668 -14.88 37.52 25.46
N PRO A 669 -13.65 37.43 26.01
CA PRO A 669 -12.97 36.16 26.25
C PRO A 669 -13.77 35.17 27.12
N LEU A 670 -14.69 35.69 27.94
CA LEU A 670 -15.58 34.93 28.82
C LEU A 670 -16.92 34.54 28.14
N ALA A 671 -17.10 34.82 26.84
CA ALA A 671 -18.27 34.33 26.10
C ALA A 671 -18.31 32.79 26.13
N LYS A 672 -19.49 32.24 26.40
CA LYS A 672 -19.71 30.78 26.48
C LYS A 672 -19.87 30.18 25.10
N CYS A 673 -19.24 29.04 24.89
CA CYS A 673 -19.34 28.28 23.65
C CYS A 673 -20.36 27.15 23.80
N THR A 674 -21.17 26.96 22.76
CA THR A 674 -22.18 25.91 22.65
C THR A 674 -21.88 25.06 21.43
N PHE A 675 -21.92 23.74 21.61
CA PHE A 675 -21.56 22.71 20.64
C PHE A 675 -22.70 21.69 20.44
N ALA A 676 -23.92 22.01 20.88
CA ALA A 676 -25.11 21.20 20.62
C ALA A 676 -26.37 22.09 20.61
N PRO A 677 -27.44 21.72 19.89
CA PRO A 677 -28.71 22.42 19.96
C PRO A 677 -29.26 22.39 21.39
N SER A 678 -29.69 23.54 21.92
CA SER A 678 -30.36 23.60 23.22
C SER A 678 -31.65 22.79 23.19
N ARG A 679 -31.80 21.82 24.11
CA ARG A 679 -32.97 20.92 24.16
C ARG A 679 -34.23 21.60 24.75
N ASN A 680 -34.13 22.86 25.19
CA ASN A 680 -35.21 23.58 25.85
C ASN A 680 -36.07 24.40 24.86
N SER A 681 -36.94 23.71 24.11
CA SER A 681 -38.11 24.34 23.46
C SER A 681 -39.25 23.33 23.25
N ASP A 682 -39.85 22.87 24.35
CA ASP A 682 -41.12 22.13 24.31
C ASP A 682 -42.27 23.07 23.88
N THR A 683 -42.47 23.19 22.57
CA THR A 683 -43.73 23.69 22.01
C THR A 683 -44.07 22.97 20.71
N THR A 684 -45.30 22.48 20.61
CA THR A 684 -45.82 21.69 19.49
C THR A 684 -45.82 22.44 18.16
N ALA A 685 -45.13 21.92 17.14
CA ALA A 685 -45.33 22.32 15.75
C ALA A 685 -45.07 21.15 14.76
N THR A 686 -45.97 20.99 13.80
CA THR A 686 -45.93 19.94 12.76
C THR A 686 -45.20 20.44 11.50
N THR A 687 -44.88 19.52 10.58
CA THR A 687 -44.65 19.75 9.13
C THR A 687 -43.28 20.27 8.62
N THR A 688 -42.55 19.36 7.95
CA THR A 688 -41.84 19.54 6.65
C THR A 688 -40.76 20.63 6.42
N ALA A 689 -39.52 20.13 6.23
CA ALA A 689 -38.67 20.38 5.04
C ALA A 689 -38.09 21.79 4.72
N ALA A 690 -37.12 22.23 5.54
CA ALA A 690 -35.83 22.84 5.13
C ALA A 690 -35.74 23.79 3.91
N THR A 691 -35.63 25.11 4.15
CA THR A 691 -34.89 26.06 3.28
C THR A 691 -34.31 27.25 4.08
N THR A 692 -33.03 27.58 3.82
CA THR A 692 -32.25 28.79 4.23
C THR A 692 -32.11 29.16 5.72
N PRO A 693 -30.98 29.78 6.14
CA PRO A 693 -30.88 30.46 7.42
C PRO A 693 -31.61 31.80 7.34
N ILE A 694 -32.78 31.89 7.97
CA ILE A 694 -33.50 33.15 8.19
C ILE A 694 -33.06 33.73 9.54
N ILE A 695 -32.79 35.04 9.58
CA ILE A 695 -32.45 35.75 10.82
C ILE A 695 -33.74 35.93 11.63
N SER A 696 -33.87 35.18 12.73
CA SER A 696 -35.04 35.25 13.62
C SER A 696 -34.99 36.49 14.53
N SER A 697 -35.37 37.66 13.99
CA SER A 697 -35.60 38.87 14.78
C SER A 697 -36.97 38.81 15.48
N SER A 698 -37.03 38.22 16.68
CA SER A 698 -38.25 38.13 17.48
C SER A 698 -38.57 39.46 18.19
N SER A 699 -39.02 40.46 17.43
CA SER A 699 -39.43 41.77 17.95
C SER A 699 -40.83 41.71 18.56
N SER A 700 -40.91 41.63 19.89
CA SER A 700 -42.13 41.91 20.66
C SER A 700 -41.84 43.02 21.66
N PHE A 701 -42.41 44.20 21.43
CA PHE A 701 -42.36 45.32 22.38
C PHE A 701 -43.11 44.92 23.67
N PRO A 702 -42.62 45.33 24.84
CA PRO A 702 -43.11 46.60 25.40
C PRO A 702 -42.12 47.76 25.34
N SER A 703 -42.61 48.97 25.60
CA SER A 703 -41.88 50.23 25.53
C SER A 703 -41.31 50.70 26.87
N THR A 704 -39.98 50.87 26.94
CA THR A 704 -39.32 51.85 27.84
C THR A 704 -37.91 52.16 27.29
N PRO A 705 -37.51 53.43 27.10
CA PRO A 705 -36.23 53.77 26.49
C PRO A 705 -35.15 54.15 27.52
N LEU A 706 -34.27 53.22 27.90
CA LEU A 706 -32.94 53.51 28.44
C LEU A 706 -31.97 52.33 28.20
N ASP A 707 -30.68 52.55 28.48
CA ASP A 707 -29.54 51.64 28.37
C ASP A 707 -29.04 51.30 26.95
N TYR A 708 -28.36 52.28 26.35
CA TYR A 708 -27.50 52.10 25.16
C TYR A 708 -26.13 51.50 25.54
N ALA A 709 -26.13 50.32 26.16
CA ALA A 709 -24.94 49.58 26.59
C ALA A 709 -24.62 48.42 25.64
N SER A 710 -23.33 48.16 25.39
CA SER A 710 -22.88 47.18 24.39
C SER A 710 -23.33 45.75 24.71
N SER A 711 -24.32 45.25 23.97
CA SER A 711 -24.83 43.89 24.08
C SER A 711 -23.89 42.86 23.41
N ALA A 712 -22.68 42.74 23.93
CA ALA A 712 -21.72 41.72 23.52
C ALA A 712 -22.34 40.32 23.71
N SER A 713 -22.50 39.55 22.63
CA SER A 713 -23.24 38.28 22.69
C SER A 713 -22.51 37.28 23.58
N THR A 714 -23.11 36.98 24.73
CA THR A 714 -22.54 36.13 25.80
C THR A 714 -22.45 34.64 25.44
N THR A 715 -23.04 34.24 24.31
CA THR A 715 -23.03 32.88 23.77
C THR A 715 -22.61 32.85 22.30
N ILE A 716 -21.86 31.81 21.93
CA ILE A 716 -21.37 31.53 20.57
C ILE A 716 -21.76 30.10 20.22
N ASP A 717 -22.49 29.91 19.12
CA ASP A 717 -22.86 28.59 18.61
C ASP A 717 -21.83 28.08 17.60
N PHE A 718 -21.24 26.91 17.90
CA PHE A 718 -20.34 26.18 17.03
C PHE A 718 -20.94 24.87 16.49
N THR A 719 -22.20 24.55 16.83
CA THR A 719 -22.93 23.37 16.34
C THR A 719 -22.83 23.16 14.82
N PRO A 720 -22.88 24.20 13.95
CA PRO A 720 -22.77 24.03 12.49
C PRO A 720 -21.41 23.52 11.97
N TYR A 721 -20.38 23.42 12.83
CA TYR A 721 -19.02 22.99 12.47
C TYR A 721 -18.66 21.58 12.94
N ILE A 722 -19.59 20.87 13.58
CA ILE A 722 -19.37 19.57 14.21
C ILE A 722 -19.77 18.44 13.27
N ASP A 723 -18.93 17.42 13.19
CA ASP A 723 -19.21 16.15 12.53
C ASP A 723 -19.96 15.24 13.52
N THR A 724 -21.29 15.23 13.43
CA THR A 724 -22.17 14.31 14.19
C THR A 724 -22.22 12.90 13.58
N THR A 725 -21.41 12.63 12.55
CA THR A 725 -21.33 11.36 11.81
C THR A 725 -19.96 10.69 11.91
N SER A 726 -19.18 11.04 12.94
CA SER A 726 -17.90 10.39 13.28
C SER A 726 -18.06 8.89 13.48
N LEU A 727 -17.18 8.07 12.89
CA LEU A 727 -17.24 6.61 12.99
C LEU A 727 -16.94 6.15 14.43
N THR A 728 -17.89 5.46 15.05
CA THR A 728 -17.74 4.82 16.36
C THR A 728 -17.57 3.31 16.25
N VAL A 729 -16.81 2.70 17.16
CA VAL A 729 -16.72 1.24 17.35
C VAL A 729 -16.83 0.86 18.82
N HIS A 730 -17.27 -0.37 19.07
CA HIS A 730 -17.36 -0.93 20.42
C HIS A 730 -15.96 -1.35 20.93
N PRO A 731 -15.56 -1.10 22.20
CA PRO A 731 -14.22 -1.41 22.70
C PRO A 731 -13.80 -2.88 22.65
N ARG A 732 -14.77 -3.81 22.54
CA ARG A 732 -14.52 -5.25 22.36
C ARG A 732 -14.39 -5.71 20.90
N LEU A 733 -14.48 -4.80 19.92
CA LEU A 733 -14.28 -5.16 18.50
C LEU A 733 -12.83 -5.59 18.27
N PRO A 734 -12.55 -6.67 17.52
CA PRO A 734 -11.17 -7.11 17.24
C PRO A 734 -10.34 -6.02 16.55
N LEU A 735 -9.07 -5.91 16.92
CA LEU A 735 -8.16 -4.89 16.39
C LEU A 735 -8.00 -5.00 14.87
N GLU A 736 -7.88 -6.22 14.36
CA GLU A 736 -7.89 -6.56 12.93
C GLU A 736 -9.11 -5.97 12.18
N THR A 737 -10.30 -5.98 12.78
CA THR A 737 -11.50 -5.34 12.19
C THR A 737 -11.43 -3.81 12.21
N VAL A 738 -10.74 -3.22 13.18
CA VAL A 738 -10.52 -1.76 13.21
C VAL A 738 -9.45 -1.34 12.19
N MET A 739 -8.41 -2.15 12.00
CA MET A 739 -7.42 -1.97 10.94
C MET A 739 -8.04 -2.16 9.54
N GLU A 740 -8.96 -3.11 9.37
CA GLU A 740 -9.83 -3.23 8.19
C GLU A 740 -10.63 -1.95 7.89
N LEU A 741 -11.21 -1.30 8.89
CA LEU A 741 -11.95 -0.04 8.72
C LEU A 741 -11.02 1.11 8.28
N PHE A 742 -9.84 1.23 8.90
CA PHE A 742 -8.80 2.16 8.45
C PHE A 742 -8.36 1.88 7.00
N ARG A 743 -8.14 0.61 6.65
CA ARG A 743 -7.73 0.12 5.32
C ARG A 743 -8.78 0.39 4.22
N LYS A 744 -10.06 0.11 4.49
CA LYS A 744 -11.13 0.11 3.49
C LYS A 744 -11.93 1.41 3.40
N ILE A 745 -12.15 2.09 4.53
CA ILE A 745 -12.97 3.31 4.61
C ILE A 745 -12.09 4.56 4.70
N GLY A 746 -10.92 4.46 5.35
CA GLY A 746 -9.99 5.56 5.48
C GLY A 746 -10.41 6.74 6.39
N PRO A 747 -11.07 6.54 7.54
CA PRO A 747 -11.21 7.59 8.54
C PRO A 747 -9.85 7.97 9.13
N ARG A 748 -9.66 9.21 9.54
CA ARG A 748 -8.43 9.65 10.24
C ARG A 748 -8.39 9.17 11.70
N VAL A 749 -9.57 9.08 12.31
CA VAL A 749 -9.81 8.79 13.72
C VAL A 749 -11.04 7.89 13.81
N ILE A 750 -11.01 6.90 14.70
CA ILE A 750 -12.18 6.13 15.10
C ILE A 750 -12.39 6.36 16.60
N LEU A 751 -13.62 6.72 16.97
CA LEU A 751 -14.00 6.93 18.37
C LEU A 751 -14.50 5.62 18.97
N ILE A 752 -14.20 5.37 20.24
CA ILE A 752 -14.53 4.10 20.88
C ILE A 752 -15.59 4.35 21.95
N GLU A 753 -16.74 3.72 21.76
CA GLU A 753 -17.99 4.04 22.44
C GLU A 753 -18.57 2.80 23.14
N HIS A 754 -19.02 2.98 24.38
CA HIS A 754 -19.76 1.95 25.10
C HIS A 754 -20.99 2.58 25.77
N ARG A 755 -22.18 2.19 25.28
CA ARG A 755 -23.49 2.67 25.77
C ARG A 755 -23.63 4.21 25.70
N GLY A 756 -23.30 4.80 24.55
CA GLY A 756 -23.33 6.25 24.34
C GLY A 756 -22.13 7.00 24.92
N ARG A 757 -21.30 6.39 25.78
CA ARG A 757 -20.16 7.07 26.41
C ARG A 757 -18.87 6.86 25.62
N LEU A 758 -18.13 7.95 25.42
CA LEU A 758 -16.76 7.94 24.93
C LEU A 758 -15.86 7.24 25.96
N THR A 759 -15.28 6.09 25.57
CA THR A 759 -14.32 5.32 26.37
C THR A 759 -12.88 5.44 25.90
N GLY A 760 -12.66 5.91 24.67
CA GLY A 760 -11.33 6.08 24.10
C GLY A 760 -11.36 6.52 22.65
N LEU A 761 -10.18 6.65 22.07
CA LEU A 761 -9.95 7.08 20.69
C LEU A 761 -8.80 6.26 20.11
N VAL A 762 -8.88 5.90 18.83
CA VAL A 762 -7.82 5.19 18.11
C VAL A 762 -7.57 5.83 16.74
N THR A 763 -6.30 5.87 16.33
CA THR A 763 -5.86 6.31 15.00
C THR A 763 -5.03 5.20 14.33
N VAL A 764 -4.77 5.34 13.03
CA VAL A 764 -3.89 4.40 12.30
C VAL A 764 -2.51 4.27 12.96
N LYS A 765 -1.99 5.36 13.56
CA LYS A 765 -0.68 5.36 14.23
C LYS A 765 -0.67 4.47 15.48
N ASP A 766 -1.78 4.42 16.20
CA ASP A 766 -1.91 3.64 17.44
C ASP A 766 -2.02 2.14 17.12
N CYS A 767 -2.79 1.77 16.08
CA CYS A 767 -2.83 0.40 15.57
C CYS A 767 -1.45 -0.07 15.09
N LEU A 768 -0.72 0.76 14.32
CA LEU A 768 0.64 0.43 13.89
C LEU A 768 1.60 0.30 15.09
N LYS A 769 1.54 1.21 16.07
CA LYS A 769 2.35 1.13 17.29
C LYS A 769 2.05 -0.14 18.11
N TYR A 770 0.79 -0.58 18.15
CA TYR A 770 0.43 -1.86 18.75
C TYR A 770 1.02 -3.05 17.97
N GLN A 771 0.90 -3.04 16.64
CA GLN A 771 1.47 -4.06 15.77
C GLN A 771 2.98 -4.22 15.98
N PHE A 772 3.75 -3.13 15.91
CA PHE A 772 5.20 -3.16 16.17
C PHE A 772 5.55 -3.72 17.57
N LYS A 773 4.74 -3.41 18.59
CA LYS A 773 4.95 -3.94 19.95
C LYS A 773 4.67 -5.44 20.04
N ALA A 774 3.65 -5.94 19.32
CA ALA A 774 3.35 -7.37 19.24
C ALA A 774 4.48 -8.13 18.50
N GLU A 775 4.90 -7.64 17.33
CA GLU A 775 6.01 -8.20 16.54
C GLU A 775 7.33 -8.26 17.35
N ALA A 776 7.66 -7.20 18.09
CA ALA A 776 8.85 -7.16 18.95
C ALA A 776 8.79 -8.23 20.06
N ALA A 777 7.64 -8.40 20.70
CA ALA A 777 7.43 -9.41 21.75
C ALA A 777 7.50 -10.85 21.18
N GLU A 778 6.99 -11.09 19.97
CA GLU A 778 7.12 -12.41 19.30
C GLU A 778 8.58 -12.73 18.96
N HIS A 779 9.35 -11.76 18.46
CA HIS A 779 10.79 -11.93 18.20
C HIS A 779 11.59 -12.23 19.49
N GLN A 780 11.29 -11.55 20.60
CA GLN A 780 11.94 -11.80 21.90
C GLN A 780 11.67 -13.18 22.52
N HIS A 781 10.76 -13.98 21.98
CA HIS A 781 10.39 -15.30 22.53
C HIS A 781 10.58 -16.47 21.54
N SER A 782 11.03 -16.22 20.32
CA SER A 782 11.08 -17.22 19.25
C SER A 782 12.49 -17.75 18.93
N HIS A 783 13.52 -16.90 18.91
CA HIS A 783 14.84 -17.29 18.38
C HIS A 783 16.04 -16.68 19.13
N PRO A 784 16.54 -17.30 20.24
CA PRO A 784 17.82 -16.91 20.83
C PRO A 784 18.99 -17.01 19.82
N HIS A 785 18.90 -17.98 18.89
CA HIS A 785 19.88 -18.17 17.81
C HIS A 785 19.90 -17.00 16.80
N GLU A 786 18.87 -16.16 16.73
CA GLU A 786 18.92 -14.91 15.94
C GLU A 786 19.63 -13.77 16.69
N GLU A 787 19.57 -13.73 18.03
CA GLU A 787 20.28 -12.69 18.81
C GLU A 787 21.80 -12.91 18.77
N ASP A 788 22.27 -14.15 18.94
CA ASP A 788 23.68 -14.50 18.76
C ASP A 788 24.14 -14.22 17.32
N GLN A 789 23.31 -14.50 16.31
CA GLN A 789 23.62 -14.18 14.93
C GLN A 789 23.67 -12.66 14.68
N ARG A 790 22.78 -11.85 15.28
CA ARG A 790 22.84 -10.38 15.21
C ARG A 790 24.12 -9.86 15.87
N ARG A 791 24.52 -10.38 17.03
CA ARG A 791 25.79 -10.02 17.69
C ARG A 791 27.00 -10.35 16.81
N MET A 792 27.06 -11.54 16.22
CA MET A 792 28.13 -11.89 15.27
C MET A 792 28.15 -10.99 14.02
N GLU A 793 26.98 -10.58 13.52
CA GLU A 793 26.88 -9.66 12.39
C GLU A 793 27.24 -8.21 12.76
N GLU A 794 26.98 -7.77 14.00
CA GLU A 794 27.41 -6.47 14.55
C GLU A 794 28.92 -6.42 14.82
N GLU A 795 29.49 -7.46 15.44
CA GLU A 795 30.95 -7.62 15.58
C GLU A 795 31.63 -7.64 14.21
N GLY A 796 31.04 -8.32 13.22
CA GLY A 796 31.53 -8.35 11.85
C GLY A 796 31.55 -6.96 11.21
N GLN A 797 30.48 -6.18 11.38
CA GLN A 797 30.41 -4.79 10.93
C GLN A 797 31.44 -3.89 11.63
N GLU A 798 31.67 -4.08 12.93
CA GLU A 798 32.66 -3.29 13.68
C GLU A 798 34.09 -3.61 13.24
N ARG A 799 34.44 -4.90 13.03
CA ARG A 799 35.74 -5.29 12.47
C ARG A 799 35.96 -4.70 11.07
N VAL A 800 34.93 -4.68 10.22
CA VAL A 800 34.98 -4.03 8.89
C VAL A 800 35.15 -2.51 9.00
N TRP A 801 34.49 -1.85 9.96
CA TRP A 801 34.66 -0.41 10.20
C TRP A 801 36.05 -0.06 10.75
N GLU A 802 36.62 -0.88 11.64
CA GLU A 802 38.02 -0.72 12.07
C GLU A 802 39.01 -0.91 10.91
N MET A 803 38.79 -1.89 10.02
CA MET A 803 39.59 -2.03 8.80
C MET A 803 39.49 -0.81 7.87
N ILE A 804 38.29 -0.25 7.69
CA ILE A 804 38.09 0.96 6.87
C ILE A 804 38.80 2.17 7.49
N LYS A 805 38.71 2.35 8.82
CA LYS A 805 39.44 3.42 9.52
C LYS A 805 40.96 3.23 9.47
N ALA A 806 41.46 2.00 9.62
CA ALA A 806 42.89 1.70 9.52
C ALA A 806 43.42 1.97 8.11
N ALA A 807 42.67 1.60 7.07
CA ALA A 807 43.00 1.89 5.68
C ALA A 807 42.98 3.42 5.40
N ALA A 808 41.95 4.14 5.87
CA ALA A 808 41.86 5.58 5.73
C ALA A 808 43.00 6.31 6.46
N GLY A 809 43.36 5.87 7.67
CA GLY A 809 44.51 6.37 8.42
C GLY A 809 45.82 6.12 7.69
N TRP A 810 46.05 4.90 7.17
CA TRP A 810 47.24 4.58 6.38
C TRP A 810 47.35 5.42 5.10
N VAL A 811 46.25 5.67 4.39
CA VAL A 811 46.23 6.58 3.22
C VAL A 811 46.54 8.02 3.64
N SER A 812 45.95 8.50 4.75
CA SER A 812 46.23 9.84 5.29
C SER A 812 47.70 10.01 5.68
N ASP A 813 48.29 9.00 6.34
CA ASP A 813 49.71 8.94 6.68
C ASP A 813 50.61 8.91 5.43
N ALA A 814 50.23 8.16 4.39
CA ALA A 814 51.00 8.05 3.15
C ALA A 814 50.95 9.35 2.32
N VAL A 815 49.83 10.08 2.34
CA VAL A 815 49.72 11.40 1.74
C VAL A 815 50.50 12.44 2.56
N GLY A 816 50.32 12.47 3.88
CA GLY A 816 51.04 13.41 4.76
C GLY A 816 52.56 13.23 4.74
N ARG A 817 53.06 11.99 4.60
CA ARG A 817 54.50 11.74 4.39
C ARG A 817 54.99 12.30 3.05
N ARG A 818 54.20 12.23 1.98
CA ARG A 818 54.55 12.82 0.67
C ARG A 818 54.55 14.35 0.70
N GLU A 819 53.66 14.98 1.47
CA GLU A 819 53.71 16.43 1.69
C GLU A 819 54.93 16.84 2.54
N ALA A 820 55.27 16.06 3.57
CA ALA A 820 56.47 16.29 4.38
C ALA A 820 57.78 16.12 3.58
N GLU A 821 57.88 15.07 2.75
CA GLU A 821 59.01 14.87 1.83
C GLU A 821 59.05 15.95 0.73
N GLY A 822 57.89 16.41 0.25
CA GLY A 822 57.77 17.50 -0.73
C GLY A 822 58.16 18.89 -0.21
N MET A 823 58.09 19.12 1.11
CA MET A 823 58.48 20.40 1.74
C MET A 823 59.89 20.41 2.34
N SER A 824 60.62 19.28 2.35
CA SER A 824 62.01 19.18 2.83
C SER A 824 63.03 19.75 1.82
N GLY A 825 62.76 20.93 1.28
CA GLY A 825 63.48 21.51 0.12
C GLY A 825 63.80 23.01 0.21
N ARG A 826 63.63 23.67 1.37
CA ARG A 826 63.98 25.11 1.52
C ARG A 826 64.40 25.53 2.94
N GLU A 827 65.65 25.22 3.27
CA GLU A 827 66.28 25.62 4.54
C GLU A 827 66.68 27.12 4.57
N ARG A 828 66.81 27.68 5.79
CA ARG A 828 67.40 29.02 6.14
C ARG A 828 66.54 30.25 5.71
N LEU A 829 66.16 31.16 6.61
CA LEU A 829 67.03 31.88 7.55
C LEU A 829 66.32 32.37 8.85
N ARG A 830 66.99 32.14 10.00
CA ARG A 830 67.31 33.11 11.09
C ARG A 830 66.19 33.77 11.94
N SER A 831 66.28 33.53 13.26
CA SER A 831 65.56 34.19 14.40
C SER A 831 64.02 34.03 14.44
N GLY A 832 63.36 33.88 15.59
CA GLY A 832 63.85 33.71 16.97
C GLY A 832 63.70 34.93 17.88
N ASN A 833 62.50 35.12 18.44
CA ASN A 833 62.29 35.62 19.80
C ASN A 833 60.86 35.29 20.31
N GLY A 834 60.66 35.34 21.63
CA GLY A 834 59.45 34.88 22.35
C GLY A 834 58.27 35.86 22.49
N SER A 835 57.56 35.68 23.62
CA SER A 835 56.40 36.44 24.14
C SER A 835 54.98 36.01 23.67
N ALA A 836 53.97 36.50 24.39
CA ALA A 836 52.58 36.02 24.39
C ALA A 836 51.59 37.17 24.65
N HIS A 837 50.28 36.86 24.56
CA HIS A 837 49.12 37.75 24.75
C HIS A 837 48.90 38.85 23.68
N GLY A 838 47.63 39.16 23.41
CA GLY A 838 47.19 40.31 22.61
C GLY A 838 45.84 40.12 21.93
N HIS A 839 44.76 40.64 22.51
CA HIS A 839 43.48 40.83 21.82
C HIS A 839 43.49 42.12 20.98
N GLY A 840 42.67 42.17 19.92
CA GLY A 840 41.84 43.36 19.69
C GLY A 840 41.70 43.89 18.25
N HIS A 841 40.45 44.20 17.88
CA HIS A 841 40.00 45.15 16.84
C HIS A 841 40.38 44.89 15.36
N ALA A 842 39.77 45.57 14.37
CA ALA A 842 38.35 45.95 14.12
C ALA A 842 38.21 46.64 12.73
N GLY A 843 37.05 46.51 12.08
CA GLY A 843 36.60 47.26 10.89
C GLY A 843 35.30 46.65 10.33
N ILE A 844 34.15 47.32 10.07
CA ILE A 844 33.83 48.70 9.60
C ILE A 844 34.24 48.86 8.12
N LEU A 845 33.41 49.16 7.12
CA LEU A 845 31.99 49.64 6.97
C LEU A 845 31.07 48.55 6.30
N ASP A 846 29.73 48.49 6.40
CA ASP A 846 28.62 49.44 6.07
C ASP A 846 28.51 49.73 4.55
N GLY A 847 27.36 49.64 3.86
CA GLY A 847 25.96 49.23 4.18
C GLY A 847 25.16 48.99 2.86
N THR A 848 23.82 48.92 2.73
CA THR A 848 22.64 48.93 3.63
C THR A 848 21.41 48.24 2.94
N GLU A 849 20.33 47.96 3.71
CA GLU A 849 18.85 48.12 3.47
C GLU A 849 18.21 47.97 2.06
N GLU A 850 16.95 47.53 1.84
CA GLU A 850 15.76 47.24 2.69
C GLU A 850 15.24 45.79 2.43
N VAL A 851 14.96 44.94 3.44
CA VAL A 851 13.73 44.79 4.28
C VAL A 851 12.50 44.18 3.53
N GLY A 852 11.93 43.10 4.07
CA GLY A 852 10.88 42.30 3.40
C GLY A 852 10.45 41.00 4.11
N ASP A 853 10.28 41.08 5.44
CA ASP A 853 9.81 40.05 6.40
C ASP A 853 8.43 39.42 6.02
N GLU A 854 7.86 38.33 6.55
CA GLU A 854 7.96 37.40 7.73
C GLU A 854 7.63 35.96 7.21
N ASP A 855 7.67 34.81 7.90
CA ASP A 855 8.25 34.22 9.15
C ASP A 855 7.94 32.69 9.05
N GLY A 856 8.64 31.71 9.63
CA GLY A 856 9.87 31.69 10.42
C GLY A 856 10.33 30.24 10.67
N GLY A 857 11.59 30.06 11.08
CA GLY A 857 12.12 28.78 11.56
C GLY A 857 12.31 28.79 13.08
N LEU A 858 12.38 27.61 13.71
CA LEU A 858 12.78 27.49 15.12
C LEU A 858 13.77 26.34 15.31
N GLU A 859 14.90 26.66 15.93
CA GLU A 859 16.03 25.74 16.14
C GLU A 859 15.91 24.90 17.42
N LEU A 860 16.84 23.96 17.58
CA LEU A 860 16.94 23.07 18.74
C LEU A 860 17.69 23.75 19.90
N ALA A 861 16.99 23.98 21.02
CA ALA A 861 17.58 24.39 22.29
C ALA A 861 17.77 23.18 23.24
N SER A 862 18.66 23.33 24.24
CA SER A 862 19.21 22.23 25.04
C SER A 862 18.66 22.11 26.48
N ARG A 863 19.08 21.05 27.20
CA ARG A 863 18.61 20.62 28.53
C ARG A 863 18.75 21.70 29.62
N PRO A 864 17.98 21.58 30.72
CA PRO A 864 18.68 21.22 31.96
C PRO A 864 18.05 20.06 32.78
N LYS A 865 18.87 19.60 33.71
CA LYS A 865 18.74 18.44 34.63
C LYS A 865 17.45 18.42 35.47
N THR A 866 16.91 17.23 35.74
CA THR A 866 15.94 16.96 36.81
C THR A 866 16.60 16.33 38.04
N PHE A 867 16.06 16.62 39.23
CA PHE A 867 16.47 16.08 40.52
C PHE A 867 15.86 14.69 40.77
N THR A 868 16.51 13.88 41.60
CA THR A 868 15.95 12.63 42.16
C THR A 868 16.01 12.70 43.68
N MET A 869 14.90 12.46 44.39
CA MET A 869 14.87 12.00 45.80
C MET A 869 13.43 11.76 46.31
N ALA A 870 13.26 10.63 47.00
CA ALA A 870 12.25 10.30 48.03
C ALA A 870 10.77 10.72 47.88
N VAL A 871 9.89 9.70 47.81
CA VAL A 871 8.54 9.73 48.42
C VAL A 871 8.43 8.52 49.36
N GLY A 872 7.81 8.70 50.53
CA GLY A 872 7.87 7.76 51.64
C GLY A 872 6.94 6.55 51.54
N ILE A 873 7.26 5.53 52.35
CA ILE A 873 6.45 4.33 52.59
C ILE A 873 5.19 4.70 53.36
N ILE A 874 4.02 4.24 52.89
CA ILE A 874 2.84 4.01 53.75
C ILE A 874 2.23 2.67 53.35
N GLU A 875 2.40 1.65 54.19
CA GLU A 875 1.58 0.44 54.15
C GLU A 875 0.22 0.72 54.81
N ASN A 876 -0.86 0.10 54.32
CA ASN A 876 -1.99 -0.29 55.16
C ASN A 876 -2.89 -1.34 54.50
N SER A 877 -2.71 -2.58 54.95
CA SER A 877 -3.70 -3.65 55.17
C SER A 877 -5.14 -3.52 54.60
N LEU A 878 -5.61 -4.58 53.94
CA LEU A 878 -6.83 -5.40 54.25
C LEU A 878 -7.22 -6.28 53.03
N PRO A 879 -7.93 -7.41 53.19
CA PRO A 879 -7.34 -8.67 53.66
C PRO A 879 -7.50 -9.84 52.65
N ASN A 880 -6.84 -10.97 52.94
CA ASN A 880 -7.02 -12.22 52.20
C ASN A 880 -8.46 -12.76 52.26
N CYS A 881 -8.95 -13.25 51.11
CA CYS A 881 -9.94 -14.33 51.10
C CYS A 881 -9.60 -15.31 49.95
N GLN A 882 -9.13 -16.51 50.31
CA GLN A 882 -8.90 -17.60 49.37
C GLN A 882 -10.15 -18.50 49.26
N THR A 883 -10.14 -19.40 48.28
CA THR A 883 -11.08 -20.52 48.08
C THR A 883 -12.52 -20.17 47.67
N ALA A 884 -12.79 -20.31 46.37
CA ALA A 884 -14.10 -20.65 45.81
C ALA A 884 -13.93 -21.30 44.42
N LEU A 885 -13.35 -22.50 44.36
CA LEU A 885 -13.36 -23.31 43.14
C LEU A 885 -14.72 -24.01 43.00
N ALA A 886 -15.16 -24.23 41.77
CA ALA A 886 -16.35 -24.99 41.37
C ALA A 886 -17.72 -24.39 41.77
N CYS A 887 -18.30 -23.63 40.84
CA CYS A 887 -19.73 -23.72 40.58
C CYS A 887 -19.92 -24.13 39.11
N ARG A 888 -20.52 -25.30 38.87
CA ARG A 888 -20.92 -25.73 37.52
C ARG A 888 -22.23 -25.03 37.18
N ILE A 889 -22.26 -24.23 36.12
CA ILE A 889 -23.53 -23.89 35.47
C ILE A 889 -23.86 -25.05 34.53
N ASN A 890 -24.94 -25.76 34.84
CA ASN A 890 -25.52 -26.75 33.96
C ASN A 890 -26.25 -26.01 32.83
N VAL A 891 -25.83 -26.19 31.58
CA VAL A 891 -26.52 -25.65 30.40
C VAL A 891 -27.29 -26.80 29.78
N ASP A 892 -28.59 -26.64 29.57
CA ASP A 892 -29.40 -27.63 28.87
C ASP A 892 -29.02 -27.64 27.38
N ASN A 893 -28.54 -28.77 26.87
CA ASN A 893 -28.15 -28.93 25.46
C ASN A 893 -29.38 -28.80 24.56
N ASN A 894 -29.53 -27.65 23.91
CA ASN A 894 -30.56 -27.38 22.90
C ASN A 894 -30.02 -27.69 21.50
N ARG A 895 -30.49 -28.77 20.86
CA ARG A 895 -29.94 -29.23 19.57
C ARG A 895 -30.22 -28.27 18.42
N PHE A 896 -31.24 -27.41 18.54
CA PHE A 896 -31.48 -26.33 17.59
C PHE A 896 -30.41 -25.24 17.70
N ASP A 897 -29.95 -24.90 18.91
CA ASP A 897 -28.87 -23.93 19.08
C ASP A 897 -27.52 -24.51 18.64
N ASP A 898 -27.30 -25.83 18.82
CA ASP A 898 -26.20 -26.56 18.19
C ASP A 898 -26.26 -26.50 16.64
N LEU A 899 -27.45 -26.64 16.03
CA LEU A 899 -27.63 -26.46 14.58
C LEU A 899 -27.30 -25.03 14.15
N VAL A 900 -27.75 -24.02 14.89
CA VAL A 900 -27.43 -22.60 14.59
C VAL A 900 -25.92 -22.38 14.61
N LEU A 901 -25.22 -22.92 15.62
CA LEU A 901 -23.76 -22.86 15.70
C LEU A 901 -23.08 -23.64 14.56
N ALA A 902 -23.51 -24.86 14.25
CA ALA A 902 -22.93 -25.66 13.17
C ALA A 902 -23.11 -25.01 11.78
N LEU A 903 -24.26 -24.37 11.52
CA LEU A 903 -24.48 -23.57 10.32
C LEU A 903 -23.60 -22.31 10.30
N LYS A 904 -23.38 -21.67 11.45
CA LYS A 904 -22.52 -20.48 11.59
C LYS A 904 -21.04 -20.81 11.34
N ASP A 905 -20.55 -21.92 11.91
CA ASP A 905 -19.19 -22.41 11.72
C ASP A 905 -18.95 -22.87 10.27
N ALA A 906 -19.91 -23.56 9.67
CA ALA A 906 -19.85 -23.96 8.25
C ALA A 906 -19.89 -22.77 7.26
N LEU A 907 -20.36 -21.60 7.70
CA LEU A 907 -20.32 -20.35 6.94
C LEU A 907 -19.08 -19.48 7.22
N GLY A 908 -18.24 -19.88 8.19
CA GLY A 908 -16.92 -19.32 8.45
C GLY A 908 -16.89 -17.99 9.23
N PRO A 909 -15.80 -17.72 10.00
CA PRO A 909 -15.72 -16.53 10.86
C PRO A 909 -15.40 -15.23 10.11
N CYS A 910 -14.64 -15.27 9.01
CA CYS A 910 -14.28 -14.08 8.23
C CYS A 910 -13.88 -14.42 6.78
N SER A 911 -13.97 -13.44 5.88
CA SER A 911 -14.18 -13.65 4.43
C SER A 911 -15.47 -14.47 4.18
N GLY A 912 -16.00 -14.69 2.99
CA GLY A 912 -15.47 -14.59 1.63
C GLY A 912 -16.59 -14.87 0.64
N LEU A 913 -17.55 -15.72 1.05
CA LEU A 913 -18.77 -16.14 0.33
C LEU A 913 -19.39 -15.09 -0.60
N THR A 914 -19.17 -15.32 -1.89
CA THR A 914 -20.07 -15.07 -3.02
C THR A 914 -21.07 -16.25 -3.11
N SER A 915 -21.88 -16.33 -4.17
CA SER A 915 -22.70 -17.52 -4.46
C SER A 915 -21.85 -18.79 -4.60
N ASP A 916 -20.69 -18.63 -5.24
CA ASP A 916 -19.91 -19.71 -5.83
C ASP A 916 -19.06 -20.48 -4.80
N ASP A 917 -18.86 -19.90 -3.62
CA ASP A 917 -18.04 -20.43 -2.52
C ASP A 917 -18.84 -21.26 -1.50
N VAL A 918 -20.17 -21.30 -1.61
CA VAL A 918 -21.06 -21.94 -0.62
C VAL A 918 -21.26 -23.42 -0.95
N ASP A 919 -20.78 -24.33 -0.09
CA ASP A 919 -21.18 -25.75 -0.19
C ASP A 919 -22.62 -25.96 0.30
N VAL A 920 -23.55 -25.73 -0.63
CA VAL A 920 -24.99 -25.98 -0.46
C VAL A 920 -25.26 -27.43 -0.05
N LYS A 921 -24.44 -28.41 -0.45
CA LYS A 921 -24.62 -29.83 -0.07
C LYS A 921 -24.26 -30.05 1.40
N HIS A 922 -23.19 -29.42 1.90
CA HIS A 922 -22.84 -29.45 3.32
C HIS A 922 -23.92 -28.78 4.18
N LEU A 923 -24.41 -27.60 3.80
CA LEU A 923 -25.47 -26.90 4.55
C LEU A 923 -26.81 -27.68 4.52
N THR A 924 -27.18 -28.25 3.36
CA THR A 924 -28.33 -29.15 3.22
C THR A 924 -28.21 -30.37 4.15
N ARG A 925 -27.00 -30.91 4.29
CA ARG A 925 -26.72 -32.05 5.18
C ARG A 925 -26.89 -31.68 6.65
N LEU A 926 -26.34 -30.54 7.10
CA LEU A 926 -26.52 -30.06 8.48
C LEU A 926 -28.01 -29.85 8.82
N MET A 927 -28.78 -29.21 7.93
CA MET A 927 -30.23 -29.06 8.12
C MET A 927 -30.99 -30.41 8.13
N ARG A 928 -30.46 -31.46 7.49
CA ARG A 928 -31.07 -32.79 7.47
C ARG A 928 -30.68 -33.64 8.68
N GLU A 929 -29.50 -33.43 9.25
CA GLU A 929 -28.99 -34.11 10.45
C GLU A 929 -29.69 -33.61 11.73
N TYR A 930 -30.26 -32.40 11.72
CA TYR A 930 -31.17 -31.91 12.77
C TYR A 930 -32.59 -32.50 12.63
N ASP A 931 -33.15 -32.96 13.76
CA ASP A 931 -34.51 -33.48 13.89
C ASP A 931 -35.33 -32.52 14.76
N SER A 932 -36.53 -32.14 14.29
CA SER A 932 -37.26 -30.97 14.78
C SER A 932 -38.06 -31.21 16.07
N ASP A 933 -37.65 -30.58 17.17
CA ASP A 933 -38.45 -30.50 18.40
C ASP A 933 -39.01 -29.08 18.60
N PRO A 934 -40.35 -28.89 18.64
CA PRO A 934 -40.97 -27.58 18.89
C PRO A 934 -40.51 -26.89 20.18
N ARG A 935 -40.04 -27.63 21.20
CA ARG A 935 -39.54 -27.05 22.46
C ARG A 935 -38.25 -26.25 22.26
N GLU A 936 -37.46 -26.62 21.26
CA GLU A 936 -36.13 -26.06 21.01
C GLU A 936 -36.17 -24.72 20.23
N TRP A 937 -37.07 -24.62 19.25
CA TRP A 937 -37.17 -23.45 18.36
C TRP A 937 -38.40 -22.56 18.57
N SER A 938 -39.40 -22.97 19.37
CA SER A 938 -40.64 -22.18 19.58
C SER A 938 -40.39 -20.76 20.09
N LYS A 939 -39.30 -20.53 20.84
CA LYS A 939 -38.81 -19.19 21.22
C LYS A 939 -38.66 -18.20 20.05
N TYR A 940 -38.45 -18.68 18.82
CA TYR A 940 -38.34 -17.88 17.61
C TYR A 940 -39.63 -17.88 16.74
N ALA A 941 -40.59 -18.76 17.00
CA ALA A 941 -41.72 -19.01 16.11
C ALA A 941 -42.96 -18.14 16.42
N MET A 942 -42.82 -16.81 16.32
CA MET A 942 -43.94 -15.88 16.53
C MET A 942 -44.83 -15.77 15.28
N GLY A 943 -46.06 -16.31 15.34
CA GLY A 943 -47.07 -16.23 14.28
C GLY A 943 -48.00 -15.01 14.36
N ASP A 944 -48.75 -14.76 13.28
CA ASP A 944 -49.76 -13.69 13.20
C ASP A 944 -50.83 -14.04 12.14
N GLU A 945 -52.02 -14.44 12.57
CA GLU A 945 -53.10 -14.89 11.67
C GLU A 945 -53.54 -13.84 10.66
N SER A 946 -53.34 -12.54 10.93
CA SER A 946 -53.69 -11.48 9.97
C SER A 946 -52.85 -11.57 8.70
N ARG A 947 -51.59 -12.03 8.82
CA ARG A 947 -50.62 -12.12 7.74
C ARG A 947 -50.69 -13.47 7.03
N GLY A 948 -50.11 -13.55 5.84
CA GLY A 948 -49.90 -14.84 5.15
C GLY A 948 -48.82 -15.68 5.85
N TYR A 949 -47.75 -15.02 6.27
CA TYR A 949 -46.70 -15.58 7.12
C TYR A 949 -45.98 -14.46 7.88
N THR A 950 -45.27 -14.81 8.96
CA THR A 950 -44.32 -13.92 9.66
C THR A 950 -42.87 -14.32 9.35
N ARG A 951 -41.93 -13.38 9.49
CA ARG A 951 -40.49 -13.57 9.29
C ARG A 951 -39.78 -13.28 10.61
N ASN A 952 -39.28 -14.31 11.29
CA ASN A 952 -38.66 -14.16 12.61
C ASN A 952 -37.16 -14.42 12.51
N LEU A 953 -36.34 -13.44 12.90
CA LEU A 953 -34.89 -13.56 12.81
C LEU A 953 -34.32 -14.39 13.97
N VAL A 954 -33.55 -15.43 13.63
CA VAL A 954 -32.84 -16.29 14.59
C VAL A 954 -31.40 -15.81 14.78
N ASP A 955 -30.66 -15.64 13.68
CA ASP A 955 -29.26 -15.22 13.66
C ASP A 955 -28.90 -14.54 12.31
N GLU A 956 -28.12 -13.46 12.35
CA GLU A 956 -27.63 -12.72 11.16
C GLU A 956 -26.26 -13.24 10.65
N GLY A 957 -25.89 -14.46 11.05
CA GLY A 957 -24.68 -15.16 10.63
C GLY A 957 -23.40 -14.39 10.96
N ASN A 958 -22.58 -14.21 9.93
CA ASN A 958 -21.42 -13.33 9.86
C ASN A 958 -21.73 -12.05 9.04
N GLY A 959 -23.00 -11.66 8.93
CA GLY A 959 -23.48 -10.55 8.10
C GLY A 959 -23.61 -10.86 6.60
N LYS A 960 -23.15 -12.04 6.15
CA LYS A 960 -23.32 -12.55 4.77
C LYS A 960 -24.39 -13.66 4.65
N SER A 961 -25.11 -13.98 5.71
CA SER A 961 -26.29 -14.85 5.68
C SER A 961 -27.38 -14.32 6.61
N ASN A 962 -28.62 -14.78 6.45
CA ASN A 962 -29.70 -14.61 7.43
C ASN A 962 -30.37 -15.96 7.70
N LEU A 963 -30.51 -16.34 8.97
CA LEU A 963 -31.30 -17.50 9.40
C LEU A 963 -32.63 -17.05 9.99
N LEU A 964 -33.74 -17.43 9.35
CA LEU A 964 -35.09 -17.00 9.69
C LEU A 964 -36.01 -18.19 9.99
N VAL A 965 -36.87 -18.08 11.01
CA VAL A 965 -38.03 -18.96 11.21
C VAL A 965 -39.26 -18.27 10.64
N LEU A 966 -39.86 -18.87 9.61
CA LEU A 966 -41.11 -18.40 9.01
C LEU A 966 -42.27 -19.23 9.55
N VAL A 967 -43.29 -18.55 10.06
CA VAL A 967 -44.53 -19.16 10.56
C VAL A 967 -45.66 -18.82 9.60
N TRP A 968 -46.30 -19.84 9.04
CA TRP A 968 -47.23 -19.76 7.92
C TRP A 968 -48.66 -19.98 8.40
N SER A 969 -49.50 -18.95 8.23
CA SER A 969 -50.89 -18.97 8.68
C SER A 969 -51.71 -20.02 7.92
N PRO A 970 -52.69 -20.69 8.56
CA PRO A 970 -53.57 -21.66 7.91
C PRO A 970 -54.18 -21.17 6.60
N GLY A 971 -54.19 -22.01 5.58
CA GLY A 971 -54.78 -21.72 4.27
C GLY A 971 -54.14 -20.57 3.48
N LYS A 972 -52.99 -20.02 3.90
CA LYS A 972 -52.33 -18.86 3.25
C LYS A 972 -50.93 -19.19 2.73
N GLY A 973 -50.41 -18.34 1.85
CA GLY A 973 -49.06 -18.47 1.30
C GLY A 973 -48.40 -17.14 0.97
N SER A 974 -47.21 -17.21 0.38
CA SER A 974 -46.48 -16.07 -0.16
C SER A 974 -47.12 -15.56 -1.47
N PRO A 975 -46.75 -14.35 -1.94
CA PRO A 975 -46.80 -14.04 -3.38
C PRO A 975 -45.83 -14.95 -4.17
N ILE A 976 -45.94 -14.96 -5.51
CA ILE A 976 -44.87 -15.46 -6.38
C ILE A 976 -43.73 -14.45 -6.30
N HIS A 977 -42.49 -14.88 -6.00
CA HIS A 977 -41.38 -13.96 -5.76
C HIS A 977 -40.00 -14.51 -6.17
N ASP A 978 -39.05 -13.58 -6.34
CA ASP A 978 -37.60 -13.84 -6.47
C ASP A 978 -36.86 -13.66 -5.13
N HIS A 979 -35.60 -14.09 -5.09
CA HIS A 979 -34.70 -14.04 -3.93
C HIS A 979 -33.64 -12.95 -4.04
N GLY A 980 -33.70 -12.10 -5.06
CA GLY A 980 -32.71 -11.04 -5.30
C GLY A 980 -31.32 -11.60 -5.58
N ASN A 981 -31.22 -12.69 -6.33
CA ASN A 981 -30.01 -13.46 -6.61
C ASN A 981 -29.34 -14.00 -5.33
N ALA A 982 -30.10 -14.76 -4.56
CA ALA A 982 -29.65 -15.46 -3.36
C ALA A 982 -30.09 -16.93 -3.35
N HIS A 983 -29.28 -17.77 -2.70
CA HIS A 983 -29.61 -19.15 -2.39
C HIS A 983 -30.49 -19.20 -1.12
N CYS A 984 -31.50 -20.06 -1.15
CA CYS A 984 -32.42 -20.33 -0.05
C CYS A 984 -32.40 -21.83 0.27
N LEU A 985 -32.07 -22.18 1.51
CA LEU A 985 -32.28 -23.53 2.06
C LEU A 985 -33.42 -23.48 3.06
N MET A 986 -34.48 -24.25 2.79
CA MET A 986 -35.71 -24.33 3.59
C MET A 986 -35.83 -25.71 4.23
N LYS A 987 -35.79 -25.81 5.57
CA LYS A 987 -36.23 -27.00 6.31
C LYS A 987 -37.65 -26.80 6.84
N ILE A 988 -38.52 -27.79 6.69
CA ILE A 988 -39.82 -27.77 7.38
C ILE A 988 -39.63 -28.20 8.83
N LEU A 989 -39.97 -27.31 9.78
CA LEU A 989 -39.86 -27.56 11.22
C LEU A 989 -41.16 -28.12 11.82
N ARG A 990 -42.33 -27.74 11.26
CA ARG A 990 -43.64 -28.28 11.67
C ARG A 990 -44.66 -28.19 10.54
N GLY A 991 -45.48 -29.23 10.38
CA GLY A 991 -46.53 -29.30 9.36
C GLY A 991 -45.99 -29.60 7.96
N ASN A 992 -46.76 -29.23 6.94
CA ASN A 992 -46.41 -29.42 5.52
C ASN A 992 -46.54 -28.09 4.77
N LEU A 993 -45.70 -27.84 3.77
CA LEU A 993 -45.77 -26.66 2.91
C LEU A 993 -45.71 -27.05 1.43
N THR A 994 -46.62 -26.51 0.63
CA THR A 994 -46.64 -26.68 -0.84
C THR A 994 -45.79 -25.60 -1.48
N GLU A 995 -44.77 -26.01 -2.25
CA GLU A 995 -43.96 -25.13 -3.08
C GLU A 995 -44.37 -25.26 -4.55
N THR A 996 -44.78 -24.15 -5.16
CA THR A 996 -45.11 -24.04 -6.58
C THR A 996 -44.06 -23.17 -7.27
N ARG A 997 -43.32 -23.72 -8.23
CA ARG A 997 -42.28 -23.00 -9.01
C ARG A 997 -42.80 -22.61 -10.38
N TYR A 998 -42.41 -21.45 -10.87
CA TYR A 998 -42.83 -20.85 -12.12
C TYR A 998 -41.62 -20.37 -12.93
N ALA A 999 -41.73 -20.38 -14.25
CA ALA A 999 -40.74 -19.76 -15.13
C ALA A 999 -40.74 -18.24 -14.98
N PHE A 1000 -39.60 -17.60 -15.24
CA PHE A 1000 -39.58 -16.14 -15.44
C PHE A 1000 -40.40 -15.77 -16.70
N PRO A 1001 -41.07 -14.61 -16.70
CA PRO A 1001 -41.80 -14.14 -17.88
C PRO A 1001 -40.84 -13.81 -19.03
N GLU A 1002 -41.01 -14.48 -20.16
CA GLU A 1002 -40.21 -14.31 -21.38
C GLU A 1002 -40.82 -13.22 -22.27
N GLY A 1003 -40.20 -12.03 -22.31
CA GLY A 1003 -40.59 -10.92 -23.19
C GLY A 1003 -41.36 -9.79 -22.50
N ALA A 1004 -41.99 -8.92 -23.30
CA ALA A 1004 -42.63 -7.67 -22.86
C ALA A 1004 -44.17 -7.67 -22.90
N ALA A 1005 -44.79 -8.82 -23.23
CA ALA A 1005 -46.24 -8.98 -23.22
C ALA A 1005 -46.71 -9.49 -21.85
N GLU A 1006 -47.88 -9.03 -21.38
CA GLU A 1006 -48.50 -9.55 -20.15
C GLU A 1006 -49.12 -10.92 -20.43
N ALA A 1007 -48.73 -11.94 -19.65
CA ALA A 1007 -49.12 -13.33 -19.83
C ALA A 1007 -49.08 -14.10 -18.48
N PRO A 1008 -49.90 -15.14 -18.30
CA PRO A 1008 -49.96 -15.88 -17.04
C PRO A 1008 -48.68 -16.65 -16.74
N MET A 1009 -48.33 -16.73 -15.45
CA MET A 1009 -47.09 -17.36 -14.98
C MET A 1009 -47.12 -18.88 -15.20
N ARG A 1010 -46.28 -19.37 -16.12
CA ARG A 1010 -46.14 -20.81 -16.45
C ARG A 1010 -45.53 -21.57 -15.26
N VAL A 1011 -46.30 -22.47 -14.64
CA VAL A 1011 -45.81 -23.43 -13.64
C VAL A 1011 -44.75 -24.35 -14.25
N ILE A 1012 -43.65 -24.57 -13.54
CA ILE A 1012 -42.61 -25.56 -13.84
C ILE A 1012 -42.85 -26.84 -13.04
N SER A 1013 -43.14 -26.70 -11.74
CA SER A 1013 -43.34 -27.84 -10.83
C SER A 1013 -44.11 -27.43 -9.58
N GLU A 1014 -44.77 -28.39 -8.96
CA GLU A 1014 -45.40 -28.24 -7.65
C GLU A 1014 -45.03 -29.44 -6.77
N ARG A 1015 -44.68 -29.19 -5.51
CA ARG A 1015 -44.28 -30.23 -4.54
C ARG A 1015 -44.75 -29.86 -3.14
N VAL A 1016 -45.37 -30.81 -2.45
CA VAL A 1016 -45.59 -30.71 -1.00
C VAL A 1016 -44.33 -31.23 -0.29
N HIS A 1017 -43.70 -30.38 0.51
CA HIS A 1017 -42.61 -30.75 1.41
C HIS A 1017 -43.18 -31.02 2.81
N LYS A 1018 -42.73 -32.11 3.43
CA LYS A 1018 -43.20 -32.57 4.75
C LYS A 1018 -42.29 -32.13 5.88
N GLU A 1019 -42.78 -32.28 7.11
CA GLU A 1019 -42.01 -32.08 8.34
C GLU A 1019 -40.64 -32.79 8.29
N ASN A 1020 -39.60 -32.12 8.79
CA ASN A 1020 -38.19 -32.46 8.70
C ASN A 1020 -37.53 -32.46 7.30
N GLU A 1021 -38.27 -32.43 6.18
CA GLU A 1021 -37.68 -32.37 4.84
C GLU A 1021 -36.94 -31.04 4.60
N VAL A 1022 -35.93 -31.08 3.72
CA VAL A 1022 -35.08 -29.93 3.35
C VAL A 1022 -35.16 -29.70 1.84
N ALA A 1023 -35.55 -28.49 1.45
CA ALA A 1023 -35.67 -28.01 0.08
C ALA A 1023 -34.61 -26.93 -0.22
N TYR A 1024 -34.29 -26.76 -1.50
CA TYR A 1024 -33.34 -25.76 -2.00
C TYR A 1024 -33.98 -24.96 -3.14
N MET A 1025 -33.83 -23.64 -3.10
CA MET A 1025 -34.28 -22.71 -4.14
C MET A 1025 -33.22 -21.62 -4.40
N ALA A 1026 -33.11 -21.20 -5.65
CA ALA A 1026 -32.33 -20.04 -6.09
C ALA A 1026 -32.99 -19.51 -7.38
N ASP A 1027 -32.77 -18.24 -7.73
CA ASP A 1027 -33.46 -17.61 -8.86
C ASP A 1027 -33.12 -18.24 -10.23
N GLU A 1028 -32.00 -18.95 -10.34
CA GLU A 1028 -31.68 -19.79 -11.52
C GLU A 1028 -32.73 -20.89 -11.79
N LEU A 1029 -33.47 -21.31 -10.75
CA LEU A 1029 -34.51 -22.34 -10.83
C LEU A 1029 -35.91 -21.77 -11.11
N GLY A 1030 -36.02 -20.46 -11.39
CA GLY A 1030 -37.27 -19.74 -11.60
C GLY A 1030 -37.68 -18.87 -10.41
N VAL A 1031 -38.96 -18.48 -10.37
CA VAL A 1031 -39.58 -17.79 -9.23
C VAL A 1031 -40.58 -18.72 -8.56
N HIS A 1032 -40.84 -18.56 -7.26
CA HIS A 1032 -41.68 -19.53 -6.55
C HIS A 1032 -42.70 -18.92 -5.59
N ARG A 1033 -43.64 -19.77 -5.17
CA ARG A 1033 -44.62 -19.53 -4.13
C ARG A 1033 -44.54 -20.66 -3.10
N VAL A 1034 -44.64 -20.34 -1.82
CA VAL A 1034 -44.79 -21.32 -0.73
C VAL A 1034 -46.13 -21.09 -0.06
N TRP A 1035 -46.90 -22.15 0.20
CA TRP A 1035 -48.28 -22.10 0.68
C TRP A 1035 -48.56 -23.16 1.75
N ASN A 1036 -49.16 -22.75 2.87
CA ASN A 1036 -49.70 -23.66 3.88
C ASN A 1036 -51.14 -24.04 3.49
N GLN A 1037 -51.33 -25.26 2.98
CA GLN A 1037 -52.65 -25.79 2.63
C GLN A 1037 -53.35 -26.48 3.82
N GLY A 1038 -52.71 -26.51 5.00
CA GLY A 1038 -53.26 -27.10 6.22
C GLY A 1038 -54.18 -26.17 7.01
N SER A 1039 -54.90 -26.78 7.95
CA SER A 1039 -55.76 -26.11 8.95
C SER A 1039 -54.99 -25.48 10.12
N ASP A 1040 -53.75 -25.92 10.35
CA ASP A 1040 -52.89 -25.48 11.46
C ASP A 1040 -51.70 -24.65 10.94
N PHE A 1041 -51.07 -23.90 11.85
CA PHE A 1041 -49.83 -23.19 11.57
C PHE A 1041 -48.68 -24.15 11.20
N ALA A 1042 -48.11 -23.96 10.02
CA ALA A 1042 -46.87 -24.61 9.60
C ALA A 1042 -45.65 -23.71 9.90
N VAL A 1043 -44.49 -24.31 10.14
CA VAL A 1043 -43.25 -23.60 10.51
C VAL A 1043 -42.09 -24.13 9.67
N SER A 1044 -41.24 -23.22 9.16
CA SER A 1044 -40.03 -23.59 8.42
C SER A 1044 -38.84 -22.68 8.75
N LEU A 1045 -37.65 -23.29 8.76
CA LEU A 1045 -36.35 -22.62 8.89
C LEU A 1045 -35.83 -22.28 7.50
N HIS A 1046 -35.44 -21.03 7.27
CA HIS A 1046 -34.90 -20.53 6.00
C HIS A 1046 -33.52 -19.92 6.23
N LEU A 1047 -32.50 -20.45 5.54
CA LEU A 1047 -31.17 -19.85 5.47
C LEU A 1047 -31.02 -19.17 4.10
N TYR A 1048 -30.82 -17.86 4.11
CA TYR A 1048 -30.59 -17.05 2.91
C TYR A 1048 -29.12 -16.63 2.81
N THR A 1049 -28.49 -16.92 1.68
CA THR A 1049 -27.08 -16.61 1.39
C THR A 1049 -26.92 -16.13 -0.07
N PRO A 1050 -26.48 -14.89 -0.33
CA PRO A 1050 -26.41 -13.74 0.59
C PRO A 1050 -27.81 -13.18 0.99
N PRO A 1051 -27.93 -12.36 2.05
CA PRO A 1051 -29.21 -11.83 2.56
C PRO A 1051 -29.79 -10.68 1.71
N ASN A 1052 -29.78 -10.80 0.39
CA ASN A 1052 -30.16 -9.72 -0.54
C ASN A 1052 -31.61 -9.27 -0.36
N VAL A 1053 -32.56 -10.19 -0.14
CA VAL A 1053 -33.98 -9.87 0.13
C VAL A 1053 -34.17 -8.95 1.34
N ALA A 1054 -33.32 -9.07 2.37
CA ALA A 1054 -33.42 -8.23 3.57
C ALA A 1054 -32.80 -6.84 3.36
N LYS A 1055 -31.72 -6.73 2.56
CA LYS A 1055 -30.94 -5.50 2.38
C LYS A 1055 -31.39 -4.65 1.17
N GLY A 1056 -31.87 -5.28 0.09
CA GLY A 1056 -32.36 -4.60 -1.11
C GLY A 1056 -33.88 -4.72 -1.32
N GLY A 1057 -34.46 -5.87 -0.93
CA GLY A 1057 -35.84 -6.23 -1.25
C GLY A 1057 -35.93 -7.39 -2.25
N CYS A 1058 -37.14 -7.72 -2.67
CA CYS A 1058 -37.40 -8.71 -3.72
C CYS A 1058 -38.51 -8.23 -4.67
N HIS A 1059 -38.64 -8.88 -5.81
CA HIS A 1059 -39.76 -8.68 -6.71
C HIS A 1059 -40.86 -9.72 -6.48
N ILE A 1060 -42.11 -9.26 -6.58
CA ILE A 1060 -43.28 -10.12 -6.66
C ILE A 1060 -43.87 -10.07 -8.08
N PHE A 1061 -44.49 -11.17 -8.48
CA PHE A 1061 -45.05 -11.37 -9.82
C PHE A 1061 -46.54 -11.67 -9.72
N ASN A 1062 -47.35 -10.96 -10.54
CA ASN A 1062 -48.77 -11.25 -10.66
C ASN A 1062 -48.96 -12.61 -11.40
N PRO A 1063 -49.80 -13.53 -10.90
CA PRO A 1063 -49.96 -14.86 -11.51
C PRO A 1063 -50.67 -14.84 -12.88
N GLU A 1064 -51.54 -13.88 -13.14
CA GLU A 1064 -52.38 -13.79 -14.35
C GLU A 1064 -51.71 -13.00 -15.48
N THR A 1065 -50.91 -11.98 -15.15
CA THR A 1065 -50.28 -11.06 -16.12
C THR A 1065 -48.76 -11.14 -16.16
N GLY A 1066 -48.12 -11.89 -15.26
CA GLY A 1066 -46.67 -11.99 -15.14
C GLY A 1066 -45.98 -10.70 -14.65
N LYS A 1067 -46.77 -9.66 -14.36
CA LYS A 1067 -46.29 -8.30 -14.11
C LYS A 1067 -45.43 -8.23 -12.85
N LYS A 1068 -44.17 -7.81 -13.04
CA LYS A 1068 -43.14 -7.67 -12.01
C LYS A 1068 -43.30 -6.36 -11.22
N SER A 1069 -43.22 -6.42 -9.89
CA SER A 1069 -43.19 -5.22 -9.02
C SER A 1069 -42.24 -5.44 -7.84
N HIS A 1070 -41.56 -4.39 -7.36
CA HIS A 1070 -40.48 -4.50 -6.37
C HIS A 1070 -40.90 -4.05 -4.96
N ILE A 1071 -40.78 -4.94 -3.97
CA ILE A 1071 -40.96 -4.63 -2.55
C ILE A 1071 -39.61 -4.27 -1.93
N ARG A 1072 -39.45 -3.03 -1.46
CA ARG A 1072 -38.26 -2.58 -0.72
C ARG A 1072 -38.33 -3.03 0.74
N ASN A 1073 -37.19 -3.45 1.30
CA ASN A 1073 -36.99 -3.85 2.70
C ASN A 1073 -38.04 -4.83 3.25
N CYS A 1074 -37.86 -6.13 2.97
CA CYS A 1074 -38.65 -7.21 3.58
C CYS A 1074 -38.24 -7.44 5.05
N GLY A 1075 -38.66 -6.53 5.94
CA GLY A 1075 -38.37 -6.53 7.37
C GLY A 1075 -38.88 -7.76 8.13
N TYR A 1076 -38.45 -7.87 9.39
CA TYR A 1076 -38.80 -8.97 10.29
C TYR A 1076 -40.01 -8.61 11.18
N TYR A 1077 -40.67 -9.62 11.71
CA TYR A 1077 -41.77 -9.53 12.69
C TYR A 1077 -41.25 -9.63 14.13
N SER A 1078 -40.19 -10.42 14.31
CA SER A 1078 -39.44 -10.53 15.56
C SER A 1078 -37.96 -10.76 15.25
N ALA A 1079 -37.09 -10.50 16.22
CA ALA A 1079 -35.67 -10.83 16.16
C ALA A 1079 -35.19 -11.41 17.49
N TYR A 1080 -34.36 -12.45 17.42
CA TYR A 1080 -33.74 -13.09 18.58
C TYR A 1080 -34.76 -13.53 19.66
N GLY A 1081 -35.96 -13.94 19.21
CA GLY A 1081 -37.08 -14.34 20.08
C GLY A 1081 -37.84 -13.20 20.75
N LYS A 1082 -37.75 -11.97 20.21
CA LYS A 1082 -38.50 -10.79 20.70
C LYS A 1082 -39.18 -10.06 19.55
N LYS A 1083 -40.47 -9.78 19.70
CA LYS A 1083 -41.26 -9.01 18.71
C LYS A 1083 -40.67 -7.60 18.54
N LEU A 1084 -40.66 -7.12 17.29
CA LEU A 1084 -40.19 -5.79 16.88
C LEU A 1084 -41.35 -4.77 16.80
#